data_AF-A0A9P4WXX5-F1
#
_entry.id   AF-A0A9P4WXX5-F1
#
_cell.length_a   1.000
_cell.length_b   1.000
_cell.length_c   1.000
_cell.angle_alpha   90.00
_cell.angle_beta   90.00
_cell.angle_gamma   90.00
#
_symmetry.space_group_name_H-M   'P 1'
#
loop_
_entity.id
_entity.type
_entity.pdbx_description
1 polymer ?
#
loop_
_entity_poly.entity_id
_entity_poly.type
_entity_poly.pdbx_seq_one_letter_code
_entity_poly.pdbx_strand_id
1 'polypeptide(L)'
;MTTDNVVRNFHHPYEPYDIQQQFMNAVYDCLEDGKVGIFESPTGTGKSLSLICGSLTWLRDNKRRIFEDGFEVDTKNKDDPPWMLEHARKQRKQEAFRRRQELDERLAKIKAQEKRARERTSAVNQVYKRHRVGLDDGDGDEAQFALDDYESDRESASIARGAKFDNSGLSAETQALMDKLGYVTGETKTADGQDFDETKIFFCSRTHSQLTQFSSELSRVKMPPAITMDEDTSNDEVEGLTEDVKHLTLGSRKNLCINPKVSRLGNATAINERCLELQQNTSNESRCPVMPTKDNEALLNDFRDHALAKIRDIEDLGVLGKKLGVCPYYASRPATKFCEIVTLPYPLLLQSSAREALGLSLKNHVVIIDEAHNLMDAIAGIYSVSVTLPQVQQARGQLTAYLQKFRNRLKGKNRVYVAQIIRILDSIIAYLQSIASNSKASDGLVDMVSIMSGKGVDQINIFKLNAYLQESKLARKVDGYTAYADEKEREGLPPKRKDGVTYIPRMTVPVLMHVQSFLLSLMNPSAEGRFFYSKEDGDDLTLRYMLLDPTYHFKDIVEDARAVILAGGTMSPMSDYEHHLLPYVDPGKIQTLSCGHVIPPSNLLAAPVTTASNGVDFDFTFEGRNKEGTIVNLGQAIISMCSKIPDGVVVFFPSYAYLDTCIASWKRLCAQSAKTTFWDRFMQTKPIFLEQRSDHQSASKSGGTSKEAAADCVLTAYSAAVASKNGRGALLFAVIGGTLSEGINFSDTLGRGVIVVGLPFPNPHSAEWKAKIQYITSKENARGGNGKAAARDHYENACMRAVNQCVGRAIRHKGDYAAIMMLDKRYGGERIQNKLPKWIRNSLMAKTGVQEMERALGQFFAVER
;
A
#
# COMPACT_ATOMS: atom_id res chain seq x y z
N MET A 1 32.78 19.21 -4.40
CA MET A 1 34.18 19.17 -4.85
C MET A 1 34.57 17.71 -4.94
N THR A 2 35.03 17.28 -6.12
CA THR A 2 35.63 15.97 -6.47
C THR A 2 34.97 14.73 -5.86
N THR A 3 33.89 14.24 -6.50
CA THR A 3 33.52 12.83 -6.41
C THR A 3 34.57 12.05 -7.19
N ASP A 4 35.57 11.50 -6.49
CA ASP A 4 36.31 10.36 -7.03
C ASP A 4 35.27 9.31 -7.42
N ASN A 5 35.15 9.03 -8.72
CA ASN A 5 34.35 7.92 -9.23
C ASN A 5 35.04 6.63 -8.77
N VAL A 6 34.86 6.28 -7.50
CA VAL A 6 35.20 4.94 -7.01
C VAL A 6 34.32 3.99 -7.80
N VAL A 7 34.92 3.22 -8.69
CA VAL A 7 34.23 2.19 -9.45
C VAL A 7 33.82 1.09 -8.47
N ARG A 8 32.60 1.19 -7.95
CA ARG A 8 32.02 0.21 -7.02
C ARG A 8 31.44 -0.95 -7.81
N ASN A 9 31.74 -2.18 -7.38
CA ASN A 9 31.07 -3.37 -7.90
C ASN A 9 29.78 -3.60 -7.11
N PHE A 10 28.63 -3.33 -7.72
CA PHE A 10 27.31 -3.53 -7.11
C PHE A 10 26.79 -4.97 -7.21
N HIS A 11 27.59 -5.90 -7.75
CA HIS A 11 27.20 -7.31 -7.94
C HIS A 11 25.88 -7.48 -8.70
N HIS A 12 25.63 -6.58 -9.65
CA HIS A 12 24.43 -6.62 -10.46
C HIS A 12 24.42 -7.92 -11.29
N PRO A 13 23.31 -8.69 -11.33
CA PRO A 13 23.29 -10.03 -11.96
C PRO A 13 23.39 -9.98 -13.50
N TYR A 14 23.37 -8.79 -14.08
CA TYR A 14 23.54 -8.50 -15.50
C TYR A 14 24.53 -7.35 -15.66
N GLU A 15 25.00 -7.09 -16.87
CA GLU A 15 25.76 -5.87 -17.15
C GLU A 15 24.86 -4.63 -16.98
N PRO A 16 25.15 -3.75 -16.00
CA PRO A 16 24.28 -2.62 -15.69
C PRO A 16 24.47 -1.49 -16.70
N TYR A 17 23.36 -0.88 -17.15
CA TYR A 17 23.40 0.34 -17.96
C TYR A 17 24.03 1.50 -17.16
N ASP A 18 24.60 2.49 -17.85
CA ASP A 18 25.18 3.67 -17.21
C ASP A 18 24.20 4.38 -16.26
N ILE A 19 22.93 4.47 -16.65
CA ILE A 19 21.88 5.05 -15.79
C ILE A 19 21.61 4.22 -14.53
N GLN A 20 21.78 2.90 -14.59
CA GLN A 20 21.62 2.01 -13.43
C GLN A 20 22.82 2.17 -12.50
N GLN A 21 24.04 2.32 -13.05
CA GLN A 21 25.24 2.61 -12.25
C GLN A 21 25.13 3.96 -11.53
N GLN A 22 24.66 5.01 -12.23
CA GLN A 22 24.39 6.31 -11.61
C GLN A 22 23.36 6.19 -10.48
N PHE A 23 22.27 5.44 -10.73
CA PHE A 23 21.24 5.21 -9.73
C PHE A 23 21.76 4.44 -8.51
N MET A 24 22.54 3.36 -8.71
CA MET A 24 23.12 2.56 -7.63
C MET A 24 24.12 3.37 -6.78
N ASN A 25 24.97 4.20 -7.41
CA ASN A 25 25.87 5.09 -6.68
C ASN A 25 25.12 6.12 -5.85
N ALA A 26 24.10 6.78 -6.42
CA ALA A 26 23.30 7.75 -5.69
C ALA A 26 22.56 7.12 -4.49
N VAL A 27 22.04 5.90 -4.65
CA VAL A 27 21.46 5.12 -3.55
C VAL A 27 22.50 4.87 -2.47
N TYR A 28 23.68 4.34 -2.83
CA TYR A 28 24.75 4.06 -1.88
C TYR A 28 25.17 5.31 -1.09
N ASP A 29 25.48 6.40 -1.80
CA ASP A 29 25.97 7.64 -1.18
C ASP A 29 24.90 8.27 -0.27
N CYS A 30 23.61 8.16 -0.64
CA CYS A 30 22.51 8.64 0.19
C CYS A 30 22.36 7.84 1.49
N LEU A 31 22.55 6.52 1.45
CA LEU A 31 22.51 5.66 2.64
C LEU A 31 23.73 5.89 3.54
N GLU A 32 24.87 6.15 2.92
CA GLU A 32 26.12 6.46 3.61
C GLU A 32 26.01 7.75 4.40
N ASP A 33 25.55 8.81 3.75
CA ASP A 33 25.41 10.14 4.34
C ASP A 33 24.22 10.27 5.31
N GLY A 34 23.37 9.26 5.43
CA GLY A 34 22.17 9.31 6.29
C GLY A 34 21.14 10.35 5.82
N LYS A 35 20.92 10.43 4.50
CA LYS A 35 20.08 11.44 3.85
C LYS A 35 18.69 10.92 3.49
N VAL A 36 17.83 11.84 3.06
CA VAL A 36 16.56 11.52 2.41
C VAL A 36 16.73 11.60 0.88
N GLY A 37 16.63 10.46 0.20
CA GLY A 37 16.77 10.37 -1.25
C GLY A 37 15.43 10.40 -1.96
N ILE A 38 15.25 11.27 -2.96
CA ILE A 38 14.07 11.30 -3.85
C ILE A 38 14.55 10.94 -5.26
N PHE A 39 14.32 9.69 -5.66
CA PHE A 39 14.87 9.13 -6.88
C PHE A 39 13.78 8.77 -7.89
N GLU A 40 13.91 9.31 -9.09
CA GLU A 40 13.10 8.97 -10.25
C GLU A 40 13.89 8.06 -11.18
N SER A 41 13.34 6.89 -11.43
CA SER A 41 13.86 5.95 -12.43
C SER A 41 12.69 5.44 -13.26
N PRO A 42 12.61 5.75 -14.56
CA PRO A 42 11.51 5.34 -15.42
C PRO A 42 11.23 3.84 -15.37
N THR A 43 10.03 3.46 -15.77
CA THR A 43 9.65 2.05 -15.92
C THR A 43 10.57 1.33 -16.92
N GLY A 44 10.89 0.07 -16.64
CA GLY A 44 11.69 -0.75 -17.55
C GLY A 44 13.21 -0.55 -17.49
N THR A 45 13.70 0.37 -16.65
CA THR A 45 15.15 0.58 -16.47
C THR A 45 15.77 -0.33 -15.40
N GLY A 46 15.04 -1.28 -14.82
CA GLY A 46 15.53 -2.16 -13.75
C GLY A 46 15.68 -1.46 -12.40
N LYS A 47 14.78 -0.52 -12.07
CA LYS A 47 14.76 0.25 -10.82
C LYS A 47 14.86 -0.65 -9.57
N SER A 48 13.97 -1.63 -9.43
CA SER A 48 13.90 -2.47 -8.23
C SER A 48 15.19 -3.29 -8.03
N LEU A 49 15.73 -3.88 -9.10
CA LEU A 49 17.03 -4.53 -9.07
C LEU A 49 18.19 -3.58 -8.73
N SER A 50 18.19 -2.36 -9.28
CA SER A 50 19.20 -1.34 -8.97
C SER A 50 19.12 -0.87 -7.51
N LEU A 51 17.90 -0.69 -6.97
CA LEU A 51 17.67 -0.42 -5.54
C LEU A 51 18.23 -1.55 -4.69
N ILE A 52 17.94 -2.81 -5.02
CA ILE A 52 18.43 -3.98 -4.28
C ILE A 52 19.96 -3.99 -4.27
N CYS A 53 20.60 -3.90 -5.44
CA CYS A 53 22.05 -3.99 -5.56
C CYS A 53 22.77 -2.85 -4.83
N GLY A 54 22.32 -1.60 -5.03
CA GLY A 54 22.88 -0.43 -4.34
C GLY A 54 22.76 -0.54 -2.81
N SER A 55 21.58 -0.93 -2.32
CA SER A 55 21.30 -1.00 -0.88
C SER A 55 21.98 -2.18 -0.21
N LEU A 56 22.02 -3.34 -0.86
CA LEU A 56 22.72 -4.53 -0.33
C LEU A 56 24.23 -4.33 -0.28
N THR A 57 24.81 -3.70 -1.31
CA THR A 57 26.25 -3.39 -1.33
C THR A 57 26.58 -2.50 -0.14
N TRP A 58 25.81 -1.42 0.05
CA TRP A 58 25.96 -0.56 1.22
C TRP A 58 25.79 -1.32 2.54
N LEU A 59 24.77 -2.19 2.66
CA LEU A 59 24.55 -2.95 3.89
C LEU A 59 25.73 -3.88 4.21
N ARG A 60 26.30 -4.55 3.21
CA ARG A 60 27.47 -5.43 3.39
C ARG A 60 28.70 -4.64 3.83
N ASP A 61 28.98 -3.51 3.18
CA ASP A 61 30.09 -2.62 3.54
C ASP A 61 29.90 -2.01 4.93
N ASN A 62 28.68 -1.59 5.27
CA ASN A 62 28.34 -1.07 6.59
C ASN A 62 28.48 -2.15 7.67
N LYS A 63 28.05 -3.38 7.42
CA LYS A 63 28.27 -4.51 8.34
C LYS A 63 29.75 -4.81 8.53
N ARG A 64 30.56 -4.74 7.48
CA ARG A 64 32.02 -4.91 7.56
C ARG A 64 32.64 -3.86 8.46
N ARG A 65 32.32 -2.57 8.24
CA ARG A 65 32.82 -1.46 9.06
C ARG A 65 32.36 -1.54 10.51
N ILE A 66 31.06 -1.75 10.76
CA ILE A 66 30.56 -1.92 12.13
C ILE A 66 31.22 -3.11 12.83
N PHE A 67 31.50 -4.19 12.09
CA PHE A 67 32.23 -5.33 12.64
C PHE A 67 33.69 -4.99 12.93
N GLU A 68 34.37 -4.19 12.11
CA GLU A 68 35.74 -3.73 12.38
C GLU A 68 35.80 -2.75 13.56
N ASP A 69 34.88 -1.78 13.60
CA ASP A 69 34.75 -0.68 14.57
C ASP A 69 34.21 -1.16 15.93
N GLY A 70 33.29 -2.13 15.94
CA GLY A 70 32.62 -2.65 17.15
C GLY A 70 33.54 -3.38 18.13
N PHE A 71 34.81 -3.57 17.75
CA PHE A 71 35.85 -4.11 18.60
C PHE A 71 36.84 -3.02 19.06
N GLU A 72 36.64 -1.73 18.76
CA GLU A 72 37.42 -0.68 19.41
C GLU A 72 37.16 -0.69 20.93
N VAL A 73 38.24 -0.86 21.71
CA VAL A 73 38.14 -1.01 23.16
C VAL A 73 37.99 0.37 23.80
N ASP A 74 36.97 0.55 24.66
CA ASP A 74 36.72 1.78 25.41
C ASP A 74 37.99 2.16 26.21
N THR A 75 38.70 3.20 25.77
CA THR A 75 40.00 3.66 26.34
C THR A 75 39.87 4.30 27.74
N LYS A 76 38.73 4.07 28.42
CA LYS A 76 38.45 4.64 29.75
C LYS A 76 39.35 4.08 30.85
N ASN A 77 39.92 2.89 30.68
CA ASN A 77 40.95 2.36 31.57
C ASN A 77 42.32 2.58 30.91
N LYS A 78 42.98 3.70 31.27
CA LYS A 78 44.32 4.06 30.76
C LYS A 78 45.47 3.16 31.26
N ASP A 79 45.19 2.19 32.13
CA ASP A 79 46.20 1.36 32.81
C ASP A 79 46.32 -0.08 32.29
N ASP A 80 45.47 -0.51 31.35
CA ASP A 80 45.54 -1.87 30.80
C ASP A 80 46.61 -1.97 29.69
N PRO A 81 47.52 -2.98 29.72
CA PRO A 81 48.54 -3.15 28.70
C PRO A 81 47.95 -3.33 27.29
N PRO A 82 48.57 -2.76 26.23
CA PRO A 82 48.06 -2.83 24.86
C PRO A 82 47.75 -4.26 24.35
N TRP A 83 48.57 -5.25 24.73
CA TRP A 83 48.37 -6.65 24.36
C TRP A 83 47.12 -7.28 24.97
N MET A 84 46.67 -6.80 26.13
CA MET A 84 45.49 -7.30 26.83
C MET A 84 44.20 -6.76 26.19
N LEU A 85 44.22 -5.47 25.80
CA LEU A 85 43.14 -4.83 25.04
C LEU A 85 43.01 -5.47 23.66
N GLU A 86 44.12 -5.73 22.97
CA GLU A 86 44.15 -6.40 21.67
C GLU A 86 43.69 -7.88 21.77
N HIS A 87 44.06 -8.59 22.84
CA HIS A 87 43.58 -9.95 23.08
C HIS A 87 42.08 -9.99 23.39
N ALA A 88 41.56 -9.04 24.20
CA ALA A 88 40.13 -8.92 24.46
C ALA A 88 39.35 -8.56 23.19
N ARG A 89 39.92 -7.69 22.33
CA ARG A 89 39.43 -7.36 20.99
C ARG A 89 39.30 -8.61 20.13
N LYS A 90 40.38 -9.40 20.06
CA LYS A 90 40.47 -10.63 19.27
C LYS A 90 39.52 -11.72 19.78
N GLN A 91 39.37 -11.89 21.10
CA GLN A 91 38.43 -12.85 21.68
C GLN A 91 36.97 -12.51 21.38
N ARG A 92 36.57 -11.24 21.54
CA ARG A 92 35.21 -10.80 21.19
C ARG A 92 34.92 -11.00 19.69
N LYS A 93 35.90 -10.71 18.83
CA LYS A 93 35.82 -10.94 17.38
C LYS A 93 35.61 -12.42 17.05
N GLN A 94 36.37 -13.31 17.68
CA GLN A 94 36.23 -14.76 17.50
C GLN A 94 34.90 -15.31 18.01
N GLU A 95 34.39 -14.82 19.16
CA GLU A 95 33.11 -15.28 19.70
C GLU A 95 31.91 -14.85 18.85
N ALA A 96 31.88 -13.58 18.40
CA ALA A 96 30.86 -13.08 17.50
C ALA A 96 30.86 -13.84 16.17
N PHE A 97 32.05 -14.11 15.62
CA PHE A 97 32.20 -14.91 14.41
C PHE A 97 31.69 -16.35 14.60
N ARG A 98 32.05 -17.02 15.71
CA ARG A 98 31.58 -18.38 16.01
C ARG A 98 30.05 -18.47 16.08
N ARG A 99 29.39 -17.52 16.75
CA ARG A 99 27.92 -17.48 16.84
C ARG A 99 27.26 -17.33 15.47
N ARG A 100 27.82 -16.49 14.60
CA ARG A 100 27.34 -16.31 13.22
C ARG A 100 27.53 -17.57 12.38
N GLN A 101 28.70 -18.20 12.48
CA GLN A 101 29.00 -19.45 11.78
C GLN A 101 28.06 -20.58 12.23
N GLU A 102 27.80 -20.72 13.53
CA GLU A 102 26.83 -21.70 14.05
C GLU A 102 25.41 -21.49 13.49
N LEU A 103 24.97 -20.23 13.35
CA LEU A 103 23.69 -19.90 12.72
C LEU A 103 23.69 -20.28 11.23
N ASP A 104 24.74 -19.89 10.50
CA ASP A 104 24.84 -20.12 9.05
C ASP A 104 24.95 -21.62 8.73
N GLU A 105 25.66 -22.40 9.55
CA GLU A 105 25.71 -23.87 9.44
C GLU A 105 24.35 -24.54 9.66
N ARG A 106 23.56 -24.05 10.63
CA ARG A 106 22.18 -24.55 10.85
C ARG A 106 21.29 -24.25 9.65
N LEU A 107 21.35 -23.03 9.12
CA LEU A 107 20.60 -22.63 7.91
C LEU A 107 21.01 -23.45 6.69
N ALA A 108 22.31 -23.69 6.50
CA ALA A 108 22.83 -24.51 5.41
C ALA A 108 22.34 -25.97 5.50
N LYS A 109 22.31 -26.54 6.71
CA LYS A 109 21.81 -27.90 6.96
C LYS A 109 20.33 -28.02 6.62
N ILE A 110 19.52 -27.03 7.00
CA ILE A 110 18.09 -26.97 6.68
C ILE A 110 17.87 -26.85 5.17
N LYS A 111 18.62 -25.98 4.49
CA LYS A 111 18.56 -25.82 3.03
C LYS A 111 18.89 -27.12 2.31
N ALA A 112 19.91 -27.84 2.77
CA ALA A 112 20.28 -29.15 2.22
C ALA A 112 19.18 -30.20 2.44
N GLN A 113 18.52 -30.20 3.61
CA GLN A 113 17.38 -31.07 3.90
C GLN A 113 16.16 -30.74 3.01
N GLU A 114 15.81 -29.46 2.85
CA GLU A 114 14.72 -29.04 1.98
C GLU A 114 14.98 -29.35 0.50
N LYS A 115 16.22 -29.14 0.02
CA LYS A 115 16.62 -29.49 -1.35
C LYS A 115 16.48 -31.00 -1.61
N ARG A 116 16.98 -31.84 -0.70
CA ARG A 116 16.81 -33.30 -0.75
C ARG A 116 15.34 -33.73 -0.70
N ALA A 117 14.52 -33.05 0.12
CA ALA A 117 13.10 -33.30 0.18
C ALA A 117 12.39 -32.91 -1.13
N ARG A 118 12.73 -31.77 -1.73
CA ARG A 118 12.19 -31.30 -3.01
C ARG A 118 12.53 -32.25 -4.16
N GLU A 119 13.77 -32.71 -4.24
CA GLU A 119 14.23 -33.69 -5.23
C GLU A 119 13.49 -35.03 -5.09
N ARG A 120 13.20 -35.47 -3.86
CA ARG A 120 12.39 -36.66 -3.58
C ARG A 120 10.91 -36.48 -3.96
N THR A 121 10.33 -35.30 -3.73
CA THR A 121 8.93 -35.01 -4.07
C THR A 121 8.71 -34.86 -5.58
N SER A 122 9.69 -34.37 -6.34
CA SER A 122 9.65 -34.34 -7.81
C SER A 122 9.64 -35.73 -8.45
N ALA A 123 9.99 -36.79 -7.70
CA ALA A 123 10.01 -38.18 -8.17
C ALA A 123 8.76 -39.00 -7.77
N VAL A 124 7.86 -38.49 -6.92
CA VAL A 124 6.70 -39.25 -6.44
C VAL A 124 5.46 -38.36 -6.30
N ASN A 125 4.51 -38.51 -7.23
CA ASN A 125 3.14 -38.04 -7.06
C ASN A 125 2.43 -38.93 -6.02
N GLN A 126 2.14 -38.43 -4.82
CA GLN A 126 1.16 -39.07 -3.95
C GLN A 126 0.18 -38.11 -3.27
N VAL A 127 -1.06 -38.60 -3.27
CA VAL A 127 -2.35 -38.06 -2.86
C VAL A 127 -2.46 -38.02 -1.33
N TYR A 128 -2.85 -36.88 -0.76
CA TYR A 128 -3.17 -36.77 0.67
C TYR A 128 -4.64 -37.16 0.96
N LYS A 129 -4.82 -38.15 1.84
CA LYS A 129 -6.11 -38.53 2.44
C LYS A 129 -6.56 -37.48 3.46
N ARG A 130 -7.79 -36.98 3.32
CA ARG A 130 -8.48 -36.11 4.29
C ARG A 130 -8.90 -36.91 5.53
N HIS A 131 -8.57 -36.40 6.71
CA HIS A 131 -9.17 -36.80 7.98
C HIS A 131 -10.44 -35.99 8.26
N ARG A 132 -11.47 -36.65 8.78
CA ARG A 132 -12.79 -36.08 9.11
C ARG A 132 -12.85 -35.90 10.63
N VAL A 133 -13.16 -34.70 11.11
CA VAL A 133 -13.34 -34.40 12.54
C VAL A 133 -14.81 -34.08 12.77
N GLY A 134 -15.42 -34.70 13.79
CA GLY A 134 -16.81 -34.52 14.20
C GLY A 134 -17.03 -33.19 14.93
N LEU A 135 -18.29 -32.74 14.92
CA LEU A 135 -18.79 -31.55 15.60
C LEU A 135 -19.58 -32.00 16.83
N ASP A 136 -19.38 -31.31 17.96
CA ASP A 136 -20.31 -31.33 19.10
C ASP A 136 -20.60 -29.88 19.53
N ASP A 137 -21.81 -29.69 20.03
CA ASP A 137 -22.51 -28.41 20.22
C ASP A 137 -22.25 -27.86 21.64
N GLY A 138 -21.81 -26.60 21.73
CA GLY A 138 -21.50 -25.92 23.00
C GLY A 138 -22.41 -24.72 23.24
N ASP A 139 -23.20 -24.81 24.31
CA ASP A 139 -24.20 -23.85 24.76
C ASP A 139 -23.61 -22.47 25.14
N GLY A 140 -24.35 -21.40 24.83
CA GLY A 140 -23.86 -20.01 24.86
C GLY A 140 -24.39 -19.20 26.04
N ASP A 141 -23.55 -18.97 27.04
CA ASP A 141 -23.88 -18.19 28.24
C ASP A 141 -23.92 -16.67 27.97
N GLU A 142 -25.07 -16.03 28.22
CA GLU A 142 -25.31 -14.57 28.05
C GLU A 142 -24.39 -13.66 28.93
N ALA A 143 -23.58 -14.24 29.83
CA ALA A 143 -22.67 -13.52 30.71
C ALA A 143 -21.46 -12.90 29.99
N GLN A 144 -21.09 -13.42 28.80
CA GLN A 144 -19.90 -12.99 28.06
C GLN A 144 -19.96 -11.54 27.52
N PHE A 145 -21.17 -10.97 27.40
CA PHE A 145 -21.38 -9.65 26.79
C PHE A 145 -21.40 -8.47 27.79
N ALA A 146 -21.25 -8.73 29.10
CA ALA A 146 -21.21 -7.68 30.11
C ALA A 146 -19.88 -6.89 30.07
N LEU A 147 -19.93 -5.56 30.22
CA LEU A 147 -18.73 -4.73 30.34
C LEU A 147 -18.09 -4.89 31.71
N ASP A 148 -16.75 -4.96 31.71
CA ASP A 148 -15.95 -4.96 32.93
C ASP A 148 -15.87 -3.53 33.51
N ASP A 149 -15.41 -3.43 34.75
CA ASP A 149 -15.37 -2.16 35.47
C ASP A 149 -14.26 -1.24 34.94
N TYR A 150 -14.63 -0.03 34.52
CA TYR A 150 -13.68 1.00 34.10
C TYR A 150 -13.46 2.05 35.21
N GLU A 151 -12.23 2.20 35.69
CA GLU A 151 -11.85 3.16 36.74
C GLU A 151 -11.12 4.39 36.18
N SER A 152 -11.84 5.50 36.02
CA SER A 152 -11.33 6.79 35.51
C SER A 152 -10.25 7.47 36.37
N ASP A 153 -10.04 7.02 37.61
CA ASP A 153 -9.34 7.81 38.63
C ASP A 153 -7.82 7.52 38.66
N ARG A 154 -7.35 6.53 37.87
CA ARG A 154 -5.92 6.26 37.66
C ARG A 154 -5.21 7.34 36.82
N GLU A 155 -5.94 8.14 36.02
CA GLU A 155 -5.37 9.19 35.17
C GLU A 155 -4.91 10.44 35.94
N SER A 156 -5.51 10.75 37.10
CA SER A 156 -5.12 11.96 37.85
C SER A 156 -3.82 11.77 38.64
N ALA A 157 -3.47 10.52 38.97
CA ALA A 157 -2.25 10.16 39.67
C ALA A 157 -1.04 9.96 38.74
N SER A 158 -1.26 9.65 37.46
CA SER A 158 -0.19 9.50 36.46
C SER A 158 0.35 10.83 35.91
N ILE A 159 -0.41 11.93 36.04
CA ILE A 159 0.00 13.28 35.59
C ILE A 159 0.92 13.96 36.61
N ALA A 160 0.84 13.61 37.90
CA ALA A 160 1.59 14.26 38.98
C ALA A 160 2.99 13.67 39.25
N ARG A 161 3.34 12.53 38.65
CA ARG A 161 4.72 12.01 38.61
C ARG A 161 5.11 11.97 37.14
N GLY A 162 6.08 12.79 36.73
CA GLY A 162 6.62 12.79 35.38
C GLY A 162 7.00 11.35 34.99
N ALA A 163 6.12 10.71 34.22
CA ALA A 163 6.31 9.35 33.77
C ALA A 163 7.40 9.38 32.70
N LYS A 164 8.56 8.80 33.01
CA LYS A 164 9.32 8.09 31.99
C LYS A 164 8.33 7.16 31.30
N PHE A 165 8.02 7.43 30.05
CA PHE A 165 7.24 6.55 29.20
C PHE A 165 8.01 5.25 29.05
N ASP A 166 7.58 4.18 29.75
CA ASP A 166 8.08 2.84 29.50
C ASP A 166 7.37 2.24 28.28
N ASN A 167 8.18 1.60 27.44
CA ASN A 167 8.07 1.46 25.99
C ASN A 167 7.12 0.33 25.50
N SER A 168 5.93 0.16 26.09
CA SER A 168 5.04 -0.94 25.64
C SER A 168 3.56 -0.63 25.49
N GLY A 169 3.06 0.56 25.86
CA GLY A 169 1.73 1.05 25.44
C GLY A 169 0.52 0.15 25.77
N LEU A 170 0.64 -0.81 26.69
CA LEU A 170 -0.40 -1.79 27.04
C LEU A 170 -0.98 -1.50 28.42
N SER A 171 -2.28 -1.79 28.62
CA SER A 171 -2.92 -1.65 29.92
C SER A 171 -2.32 -2.61 30.94
N ALA A 172 -2.27 -2.22 32.22
CA ALA A 172 -1.69 -3.04 33.29
C ALA A 172 -2.38 -4.41 33.43
N GLU A 173 -3.69 -4.51 33.17
CA GLU A 173 -4.37 -5.81 33.12
C GLU A 173 -3.95 -6.66 31.91
N THR A 174 -3.63 -6.04 30.76
CA THR A 174 -3.15 -6.74 29.56
C THR A 174 -1.71 -7.22 29.73
N GLN A 175 -0.84 -6.43 30.37
CA GLN A 175 0.50 -6.86 30.77
C GLN A 175 0.45 -7.97 31.80
N ALA A 176 -0.40 -7.86 32.83
CA ALA A 176 -0.57 -8.91 33.84
C ALA A 176 -1.12 -10.21 33.23
N LEU A 177 -2.04 -10.12 32.26
CA LEU A 177 -2.55 -11.28 31.52
C LEU A 177 -1.47 -11.88 30.60
N MET A 178 -0.65 -11.04 29.97
CA MET A 178 0.48 -11.48 29.16
C MET A 178 1.57 -12.15 30.00
N ASP A 179 1.89 -11.63 31.18
CA ASP A 179 2.79 -12.28 32.14
C ASP A 179 2.24 -13.62 32.64
N LYS A 180 0.93 -13.68 32.93
CA LYS A 180 0.25 -14.92 33.34
C LYS A 180 0.16 -15.97 32.23
N LEU A 181 0.11 -15.53 30.97
CA LEU A 181 0.17 -16.36 29.76
C LEU A 181 1.63 -16.56 29.26
N GLY A 182 2.60 -15.98 29.96
CA GLY A 182 4.03 -16.10 29.70
C GLY A 182 4.64 -15.15 28.66
N TYR A 183 3.87 -14.29 28.01
CA TYR A 183 4.39 -13.30 27.08
C TYR A 183 5.12 -12.17 27.84
N VAL A 184 6.44 -12.30 27.97
CA VAL A 184 7.29 -11.22 28.47
C VAL A 184 7.39 -10.14 27.39
N THR A 185 6.87 -8.95 27.67
CA THR A 185 6.95 -7.77 26.79
C THR A 185 7.88 -6.67 27.33
N GLY A 186 8.63 -6.97 28.39
CA GLY A 186 9.83 -6.22 28.75
C GLY A 186 11.06 -6.83 28.09
N GLU A 187 12.11 -6.04 27.92
CA GLU A 187 13.46 -6.56 27.66
C GLU A 187 13.83 -7.52 28.81
N THR A 188 13.58 -8.81 28.65
CA THR A 188 14.40 -9.80 29.31
C THR A 188 15.81 -9.54 28.83
N LYS A 189 16.61 -8.94 29.71
CA LYS A 189 18.04 -9.19 29.74
C LYS A 189 18.19 -10.70 29.88
N THR A 190 18.19 -11.39 28.74
CA THR A 190 18.77 -12.71 28.64
C THR A 190 20.17 -12.61 29.22
N ALA A 191 20.56 -13.60 30.00
CA ALA A 191 21.91 -13.71 30.52
C ALA A 191 22.98 -13.83 29.40
N ASP A 192 22.55 -13.86 28.14
CA ASP A 192 23.37 -13.75 26.95
C ASP A 192 23.46 -12.29 26.50
N GLY A 193 24.70 -11.76 26.53
CA GLY A 193 25.02 -10.35 26.43
C GLY A 193 24.48 -9.61 25.21
N GLN A 194 24.12 -8.33 25.44
CA GLN A 194 23.89 -7.24 24.47
C GLN A 194 23.72 -7.70 23.02
N ASP A 195 22.49 -8.12 22.66
CA ASP A 195 22.12 -8.28 21.26
C ASP A 195 22.21 -6.90 20.58
N PHE A 196 23.26 -6.68 19.78
CA PHE A 196 23.34 -5.53 18.89
C PHE A 196 22.22 -5.66 17.86
N ASP A 197 21.26 -4.73 17.86
CA ASP A 197 20.26 -4.61 16.81
C ASP A 197 20.97 -4.18 15.51
N GLU A 198 21.43 -5.16 14.73
CA GLU A 198 22.15 -4.89 13.48
C GLU A 198 21.29 -4.01 12.56
N THR A 199 21.95 -3.11 11.81
CA THR A 199 21.28 -2.27 10.80
C THR A 199 20.53 -3.15 9.79
N LYS A 200 19.29 -2.77 9.46
CA LYS A 200 18.36 -3.52 8.59
C LYS A 200 17.83 -2.59 7.51
N ILE A 201 17.37 -3.18 6.42
CA ILE A 201 16.65 -2.47 5.37
C ILE A 201 15.18 -2.85 5.44
N PHE A 202 14.32 -1.86 5.70
CA PHE A 202 12.88 -1.99 5.56
C PHE A 202 12.49 -1.58 4.14
N PHE A 203 12.05 -2.55 3.34
CA PHE A 203 11.59 -2.30 1.97
C PHE A 203 10.06 -2.28 1.91
N CYS A 204 9.51 -1.23 1.33
CA CYS A 204 8.09 -0.97 1.32
C CYS A 204 7.57 -0.71 -0.10
N SER A 205 6.42 -1.32 -0.44
CA SER A 205 5.77 -1.15 -1.75
C SER A 205 4.26 -1.06 -1.62
N ARG A 206 3.61 -0.49 -2.65
CA ARG A 206 2.16 -0.25 -2.67
C ARG A 206 1.34 -1.54 -2.67
N THR A 207 1.71 -2.53 -3.50
CA THR A 207 0.91 -3.75 -3.69
C THR A 207 1.64 -5.03 -3.27
N HIS A 208 0.84 -6.07 -2.99
CA HIS A 208 1.37 -7.39 -2.68
C HIS A 208 2.17 -8.00 -3.84
N SER A 209 1.67 -7.85 -5.08
CA SER A 209 2.35 -8.33 -6.29
C SER A 209 3.75 -7.73 -6.49
N GLN A 210 3.94 -6.45 -6.11
CA GLN A 210 5.25 -5.80 -6.17
C GLN A 210 6.23 -6.38 -5.14
N LEU A 211 5.77 -6.71 -3.93
CA LEU A 211 6.61 -7.36 -2.92
C LEU A 211 7.01 -8.79 -3.32
N THR A 212 6.11 -9.53 -3.98
CA THR A 212 6.45 -10.83 -4.58
C THR A 212 7.49 -10.67 -5.69
N GLN A 213 7.32 -9.68 -6.57
CA GLN A 213 8.31 -9.37 -7.61
C GLN A 213 9.67 -9.03 -6.98
N PHE A 214 9.71 -8.16 -5.97
CA PHE A 214 10.93 -7.82 -5.25
C PHE A 214 11.63 -9.06 -4.68
N SER A 215 10.88 -9.96 -4.04
CA SER A 215 11.44 -11.20 -3.49
C SER A 215 12.06 -12.09 -4.58
N SER A 216 11.43 -12.14 -5.76
CA SER A 216 11.96 -12.86 -6.92
C SER A 216 13.25 -12.22 -7.48
N GLU A 217 13.34 -10.89 -7.51
CA GLU A 217 14.52 -10.16 -7.97
C GLU A 217 15.67 -10.26 -6.97
N LEU A 218 15.37 -10.17 -5.67
CA LEU A 218 16.33 -10.36 -4.58
C LEU A 218 17.00 -11.72 -4.67
N SER A 219 16.26 -12.78 -5.01
CA SER A 219 16.79 -14.13 -5.15
C SER A 219 17.81 -14.31 -6.29
N ARG A 220 17.89 -13.35 -7.22
CA ARG A 220 18.85 -13.37 -8.34
C ARG A 220 20.18 -12.72 -7.97
N VAL A 221 20.19 -11.84 -6.98
CA VAL A 221 21.39 -11.10 -6.55
C VAL A 221 22.22 -12.01 -5.64
N LYS A 222 23.50 -12.19 -5.99
CA LYS A 222 24.46 -12.96 -5.19
C LYS A 222 25.53 -12.02 -4.68
N MET A 223 25.58 -11.86 -3.37
CA MET A 223 26.55 -10.98 -2.71
C MET A 223 27.69 -11.81 -2.10
N PRO A 224 28.92 -11.27 -2.09
CA PRO A 224 30.00 -11.87 -1.31
C PRO A 224 29.70 -11.78 0.20
N PRO A 225 30.33 -12.63 1.02
CA PRO A 225 30.22 -12.55 2.48
C PRO A 225 30.62 -11.17 2.99
N ALA A 226 29.85 -10.64 3.95
CA ALA A 226 30.15 -9.34 4.54
C ALA A 226 31.50 -9.33 5.27
N ILE A 227 31.87 -10.46 5.88
CA ILE A 227 33.04 -10.64 6.74
C ILE A 227 33.78 -11.92 6.33
N THR A 228 35.09 -11.82 6.08
CA THR A 228 36.01 -12.94 5.86
C THR A 228 37.02 -13.01 7.02
N MET A 229 37.48 -14.21 7.38
CA MET A 229 38.34 -14.40 8.58
C MET A 229 39.78 -13.92 8.40
N ASP A 230 40.32 -13.91 7.18
CA ASP A 230 41.76 -13.81 6.96
C ASP A 230 42.12 -12.72 5.93
N GLU A 231 43.08 -11.86 6.31
CA GLU A 231 43.84 -11.01 5.38
C GLU A 231 45.06 -11.75 4.78
N ASP A 232 45.36 -12.98 5.25
CA ASP A 232 46.60 -13.72 4.93
C ASP A 232 46.43 -15.01 4.11
N THR A 233 45.21 -15.42 3.74
CA THR A 233 45.03 -16.52 2.78
C THR A 233 45.04 -15.97 1.36
N SER A 234 46.04 -16.37 0.59
CA SER A 234 46.23 -16.10 -0.84
C SER A 234 44.91 -16.04 -1.61
N ASN A 235 44.75 -14.94 -2.36
CA ASN A 235 43.58 -14.48 -3.13
C ASN A 235 42.89 -15.48 -4.10
N ASP A 236 43.27 -16.75 -4.17
CA ASP A 236 42.83 -17.67 -5.23
C ASP A 236 41.64 -18.59 -4.85
N GLU A 237 41.17 -18.65 -3.59
CA GLU A 237 40.06 -19.55 -3.18
C GLU A 237 38.77 -18.85 -2.70
N VAL A 238 38.73 -17.52 -2.64
CA VAL A 238 37.56 -16.76 -2.12
C VAL A 238 36.47 -16.50 -3.19
N GLU A 239 36.75 -16.76 -4.48
CA GLU A 239 35.84 -16.47 -5.60
C GLU A 239 34.54 -17.31 -5.65
N GLY A 240 34.32 -18.24 -4.72
CA GLY A 240 33.19 -19.18 -4.74
C GLY A 240 32.15 -19.05 -3.60
N LEU A 241 32.42 -18.27 -2.55
CA LEU A 241 31.55 -18.21 -1.37
C LEU A 241 30.53 -17.08 -1.55
N THR A 242 29.24 -17.39 -1.50
CA THR A 242 28.15 -16.41 -1.55
C THR A 242 27.34 -16.47 -0.25
N GLU A 243 27.14 -15.33 0.40
CA GLU A 243 26.29 -15.25 1.58
C GLU A 243 24.83 -15.00 1.17
N ASP A 244 23.93 -15.91 1.52
CA ASP A 244 22.51 -15.75 1.26
C ASP A 244 21.94 -14.59 2.09
N VAL A 245 21.12 -13.75 1.47
CA VAL A 245 20.45 -12.64 2.15
C VAL A 245 19.36 -13.17 3.08
N LYS A 246 19.42 -12.77 4.36
CA LYS A 246 18.40 -13.12 5.36
C LYS A 246 17.19 -12.20 5.19
N HIS A 247 16.13 -12.70 4.57
CA HIS A 247 14.94 -11.94 4.19
C HIS A 247 13.67 -12.44 4.87
N LEU A 248 12.77 -11.52 5.22
CA LEU A 248 11.45 -11.84 5.74
C LEU A 248 10.37 -10.91 5.18
N THR A 249 9.26 -11.50 4.74
CA THR A 249 8.07 -10.75 4.31
C THR A 249 7.05 -10.65 5.45
N LEU A 250 6.72 -9.42 5.85
CA LEU A 250 5.66 -9.14 6.80
C LEU A 250 4.33 -8.86 6.10
N GLY A 251 3.27 -9.43 6.67
CA GLY A 251 1.94 -9.44 6.08
C GLY A 251 0.83 -9.11 7.06
N SER A 252 -0.32 -8.74 6.52
CA SER A 252 -1.54 -8.62 7.33
C SER A 252 -2.07 -10.01 7.70
N ARG A 253 -2.94 -10.07 8.73
CA ARG A 253 -3.64 -11.31 9.11
C ARG A 253 -4.49 -11.88 7.96
N LYS A 254 -4.99 -11.03 7.05
CA LYS A 254 -5.75 -11.46 5.88
C LYS A 254 -4.94 -12.42 5.00
N ASN A 255 -3.64 -12.19 4.87
CA ASN A 255 -2.77 -12.94 3.97
C ASN A 255 -2.12 -14.14 4.68
N LEU A 256 -1.75 -14.00 5.96
CA LEU A 256 -0.98 -15.01 6.70
C LEU A 256 -1.83 -15.94 7.59
N CYS A 257 -3.15 -15.70 7.73
CA CYS A 257 -3.99 -16.54 8.57
C CYS A 257 -4.27 -17.91 7.91
N ILE A 258 -3.80 -18.97 8.56
CA ILE A 258 -4.03 -20.37 8.13
C ILE A 258 -5.23 -21.03 8.83
N ASN A 259 -5.86 -20.37 9.80
CA ASN A 259 -7.04 -20.90 10.48
C ASN A 259 -8.28 -20.78 9.57
N PRO A 260 -8.89 -21.89 9.12
CA PRO A 260 -10.00 -21.86 8.17
C PRO A 260 -11.26 -21.18 8.72
N LYS A 261 -11.44 -21.11 10.05
CA LYS A 261 -12.57 -20.39 10.66
C LYS A 261 -12.42 -18.88 10.52
N VAL A 262 -11.18 -18.38 10.46
CA VAL A 262 -10.87 -16.95 10.38
C VAL A 262 -10.62 -16.51 8.94
N SER A 263 -9.84 -17.27 8.17
CA SER A 263 -9.45 -16.88 6.80
C SER A 263 -10.63 -16.76 5.83
N ARG A 264 -11.75 -17.47 6.08
CA ARG A 264 -12.96 -17.43 5.26
C ARG A 264 -13.76 -16.13 5.35
N LEU A 265 -13.48 -15.26 6.33
CA LEU A 265 -14.27 -14.05 6.56
C LEU A 265 -14.09 -12.98 5.47
N GLY A 266 -13.06 -13.09 4.62
CA GLY A 266 -12.81 -12.25 3.43
C GLY A 266 -12.41 -10.79 3.72
N ASN A 267 -12.96 -10.20 4.77
CA ASN A 267 -12.74 -8.84 5.21
C ASN A 267 -11.59 -8.74 6.24
N ALA A 268 -10.63 -7.85 6.00
CA ALA A 268 -9.46 -7.68 6.85
C ALA A 268 -9.81 -7.31 8.30
N THR A 269 -10.80 -6.44 8.51
CA THR A 269 -11.21 -6.03 9.85
C THR A 269 -11.90 -7.18 10.57
N ALA A 270 -12.82 -7.90 9.91
CA ALA A 270 -13.46 -9.08 10.49
C ALA A 270 -12.45 -10.19 10.85
N ILE A 271 -11.42 -10.38 10.01
CA ILE A 271 -10.31 -11.31 10.27
C ILE A 271 -9.52 -10.89 11.51
N ASN A 272 -9.19 -9.61 11.64
CA ASN A 272 -8.47 -9.09 12.81
C ASN A 272 -9.27 -9.32 14.09
N GLU A 273 -10.56 -8.99 14.06
CA GLU A 273 -11.45 -9.11 15.21
C GLU A 273 -11.61 -10.56 15.65
N ARG A 274 -11.95 -11.48 14.73
CA ARG A 274 -12.06 -12.92 15.07
C ARG A 274 -10.73 -13.51 15.52
N CYS A 275 -9.60 -13.06 14.98
CA CYS A 275 -8.29 -13.49 15.45
C CYS A 275 -8.01 -13.04 16.88
N LEU A 276 -8.43 -11.84 17.27
CA LEU A 276 -8.29 -11.31 18.63
C LEU A 276 -9.29 -11.93 19.61
N GLU A 277 -10.51 -12.28 19.17
CA GLU A 277 -11.47 -13.04 19.99
C GLU A 277 -10.92 -14.40 20.40
N LEU A 278 -10.34 -15.14 19.43
CA LEU A 278 -9.72 -16.44 19.69
C LEU A 278 -8.46 -16.36 20.58
N GLN A 279 -7.96 -15.16 20.89
CA GLN A 279 -6.86 -14.95 21.84
C GLN A 279 -7.34 -14.75 23.28
N GLN A 280 -8.55 -14.22 23.45
CA GLN A 280 -9.05 -13.76 24.76
C GLN A 280 -9.82 -14.84 25.51
N ASN A 281 -10.30 -15.88 24.84
CA ASN A 281 -11.03 -16.96 25.49
C ASN A 281 -10.09 -17.91 26.26
N THR A 282 -10.45 -18.17 27.52
CA THR A 282 -9.66 -18.97 28.48
C THR A 282 -9.86 -20.48 28.30
N SER A 283 -10.93 -20.91 27.65
CA SER A 283 -11.20 -22.33 27.34
C SER A 283 -10.26 -22.85 26.24
N ASN A 284 -9.71 -24.05 26.43
CA ASN A 284 -8.81 -24.71 25.47
C ASN A 284 -9.48 -24.98 24.09
N GLU A 285 -10.81 -25.08 24.06
CA GLU A 285 -11.58 -25.33 22.83
C GLU A 285 -11.83 -24.07 21.98
N SER A 286 -11.72 -22.89 22.57
CA SER A 286 -11.99 -21.60 21.92
C SER A 286 -10.72 -20.85 21.52
N ARG A 287 -9.54 -21.41 21.78
CA ARG A 287 -8.25 -20.84 21.37
C ARG A 287 -7.91 -21.18 19.93
N CYS A 288 -7.14 -20.32 19.29
CA CYS A 288 -6.63 -20.59 17.95
C CYS A 288 -5.65 -21.78 17.97
N PRO A 289 -5.90 -22.89 17.26
CA PRO A 289 -5.09 -24.11 17.37
C PRO A 289 -3.64 -23.95 16.91
N VAL A 290 -3.39 -22.99 16.03
CA VAL A 290 -2.08 -22.74 15.41
C VAL A 290 -1.30 -21.61 16.10
N MET A 291 -1.85 -21.02 17.16
CA MET A 291 -1.19 -19.91 17.86
C MET A 291 0.07 -20.40 18.59
N PRO A 292 1.21 -19.68 18.50
CA PRO A 292 2.40 -20.03 19.26
C PRO A 292 2.14 -19.94 20.76
N THR A 293 2.69 -20.88 21.53
CA THR A 293 2.70 -20.90 23.00
C THR A 293 4.14 -21.11 23.47
N LYS A 294 4.43 -20.88 24.76
CA LYS A 294 5.77 -21.13 25.33
C LYS A 294 6.28 -22.55 25.08
N ASP A 295 5.39 -23.53 25.12
CA ASP A 295 5.73 -24.94 24.88
C ASP A 295 6.14 -25.21 23.42
N ASN A 296 5.83 -24.30 22.50
CA ASN A 296 6.11 -24.40 21.06
C ASN A 296 7.33 -23.57 20.63
N GLU A 297 8.24 -23.21 21.54
CA GLU A 297 9.44 -22.43 21.23
C GLU A 297 10.36 -23.12 20.21
N ALA A 298 10.47 -24.46 20.28
CA ALA A 298 11.20 -25.23 19.28
C ALA A 298 10.60 -25.07 17.86
N LEU A 299 9.27 -25.12 17.73
CA LEU A 299 8.59 -24.90 16.44
C LEU A 299 8.73 -23.47 15.93
N LEU A 300 8.83 -22.48 16.83
CA LEU A 300 9.12 -21.09 16.48
C LEU A 300 10.55 -20.95 15.95
N ASN A 301 11.51 -21.60 16.58
CA ASN A 301 12.90 -21.64 16.12
C ASN A 301 13.00 -22.36 14.76
N ASP A 302 12.31 -23.48 14.59
CA ASP A 302 12.24 -24.19 13.31
C ASP A 302 11.61 -23.30 12.22
N PHE A 303 10.50 -22.62 12.53
CA PHE A 303 9.87 -21.69 11.59
C PHE A 303 10.83 -20.56 11.20
N ARG A 304 11.52 -19.96 12.17
CA ARG A 304 12.54 -18.92 11.94
C ARG A 304 13.61 -19.44 10.99
N ASP A 305 14.19 -20.59 11.30
CA ASP A 305 15.33 -21.10 10.53
C ASP A 305 14.89 -21.50 9.11
N HIS A 306 13.70 -22.09 8.94
CA HIS A 306 13.12 -22.37 7.62
C HIS A 306 12.73 -21.10 6.84
N ALA A 307 12.29 -20.05 7.53
CA ALA A 307 11.94 -18.77 6.92
C ALA A 307 13.19 -18.02 6.42
N LEU A 308 14.28 -18.04 7.19
CA LEU A 308 15.53 -17.34 6.85
C LEU A 308 16.44 -18.12 5.91
N ALA A 309 16.30 -19.45 5.82
CA ALA A 309 17.13 -20.28 4.95
C ALA A 309 16.91 -20.03 3.44
N LYS A 310 15.78 -19.43 3.07
CA LYS A 310 15.45 -19.11 1.68
C LYS A 310 14.56 -17.88 1.65
N ILE A 311 14.78 -17.00 0.68
CA ILE A 311 13.86 -15.91 0.33
C ILE A 311 12.47 -16.48 0.02
N ARG A 312 11.46 -16.02 0.74
CA ARG A 312 10.06 -16.45 0.66
C ARG A 312 9.13 -15.24 0.53
N ASP A 313 8.15 -15.35 -0.36
CA ASP A 313 7.04 -14.39 -0.43
C ASP A 313 6.00 -14.65 0.69
N ILE A 314 4.92 -13.86 0.73
CA ILE A 314 3.90 -13.98 1.77
C ILE A 314 3.19 -15.33 1.70
N GLU A 315 2.93 -15.84 0.50
CA GLU A 315 2.21 -17.09 0.26
C GLU A 315 3.04 -18.28 0.72
N ASP A 316 4.33 -18.29 0.39
CA ASP A 316 5.31 -19.28 0.83
C ASP A 316 5.39 -19.34 2.36
N LEU A 317 5.33 -18.20 3.06
CA LEU A 317 5.28 -18.16 4.53
C LEU A 317 3.97 -18.76 5.08
N GLY A 318 2.84 -18.52 4.40
CA GLY A 318 1.56 -19.15 4.71
C GLY A 318 1.61 -20.69 4.58
N VAL A 319 2.22 -21.18 3.49
CA VAL A 319 2.44 -22.61 3.26
C VAL A 319 3.39 -23.21 4.30
N LEU A 320 4.46 -22.50 4.65
CA LEU A 320 5.41 -22.93 5.67
C LEU A 320 4.75 -23.10 7.03
N GLY A 321 3.97 -22.12 7.50
CA GLY A 321 3.27 -22.24 8.77
C GLY A 321 2.20 -23.34 8.75
N LYS A 322 1.55 -23.58 7.60
CA LYS A 322 0.63 -24.73 7.46
C LYS A 322 1.35 -26.08 7.54
N LYS A 323 2.57 -26.18 7.02
CA LYS A 323 3.40 -27.39 7.08
C LYS A 323 3.91 -27.66 8.50
N LEU A 324 4.32 -26.62 9.22
CA LEU A 324 4.83 -26.72 10.59
C LEU A 324 3.72 -26.69 11.66
N GLY A 325 2.48 -26.38 11.29
CA GLY A 325 1.35 -26.28 12.20
C GLY A 325 1.36 -25.01 13.08
N VAL A 326 2.13 -23.99 12.71
CA VAL A 326 2.32 -22.76 13.50
C VAL A 326 1.79 -21.53 12.74
N CYS A 327 1.26 -20.55 13.47
CA CYS A 327 0.70 -19.33 12.89
C CYS A 327 1.81 -18.46 12.27
N PRO A 328 1.86 -18.29 10.94
CA PRO A 328 2.91 -17.50 10.30
C PRO A 328 2.93 -16.03 10.74
N TYR A 329 1.76 -15.46 11.04
CA TYR A 329 1.62 -14.06 11.44
C TYR A 329 2.31 -13.73 12.77
N TYR A 330 2.27 -14.64 13.74
CA TYR A 330 2.94 -14.47 15.03
C TYR A 330 4.36 -15.03 15.01
N ALA A 331 4.60 -16.12 14.28
CA ALA A 331 5.91 -16.75 14.18
C ALA A 331 6.95 -15.90 13.41
N SER A 332 6.52 -15.03 12.50
CA SER A 332 7.41 -14.12 11.77
C SER A 332 7.98 -12.98 12.63
N ARG A 333 7.29 -12.54 13.69
CA ARG A 333 7.70 -11.34 14.46
C ARG A 333 9.05 -11.50 15.16
N PRO A 334 9.33 -12.59 15.89
CA PRO A 334 10.65 -12.80 16.50
C PRO A 334 11.75 -13.00 15.45
N ALA A 335 11.42 -13.53 14.27
CA ALA A 335 12.37 -13.76 13.19
C ALA A 335 12.93 -12.45 12.60
N THR A 336 12.18 -11.35 12.69
CA THR A 336 12.60 -10.01 12.23
C THR A 336 13.96 -9.58 12.80
N LYS A 337 14.29 -9.98 14.04
CA LYS A 337 15.56 -9.62 14.70
C LYS A 337 16.80 -10.12 13.93
N PHE A 338 16.68 -11.26 13.27
CA PHE A 338 17.77 -11.95 12.55
C PHE A 338 17.79 -11.63 11.05
N CYS A 339 16.92 -10.72 10.59
CA CYS A 339 16.77 -10.37 9.18
C CYS A 339 17.69 -9.20 8.79
N GLU A 340 18.17 -9.24 7.56
CA GLU A 340 18.89 -8.14 6.90
C GLU A 340 17.91 -7.24 6.14
N ILE A 341 16.93 -7.86 5.47
CA ILE A 341 15.86 -7.18 4.74
C ILE A 341 14.50 -7.62 5.24
N VAL A 342 13.65 -6.64 5.54
CA VAL A 342 12.25 -6.86 5.92
C VAL A 342 11.36 -6.18 4.89
N THR A 343 10.54 -6.95 4.18
CA THR A 343 9.57 -6.40 3.21
C THR A 343 8.20 -6.23 3.86
N LEU A 344 7.56 -5.08 3.65
CA LEU A 344 6.24 -4.79 4.24
C LEU A 344 5.39 -3.84 3.38
N PRO A 345 4.05 -3.96 3.37
CA PRO A 345 3.20 -3.05 2.61
C PRO A 345 3.02 -1.68 3.29
N TYR A 346 2.63 -0.67 2.51
CA TYR A 346 2.46 0.72 2.98
C TYR A 346 1.72 0.87 4.33
N PRO A 347 0.57 0.21 4.57
CA PRO A 347 -0.15 0.38 5.84
C PRO A 347 0.64 -0.06 7.07
N LEU A 348 1.50 -1.08 6.94
CA LEU A 348 2.31 -1.57 8.07
C LEU A 348 3.50 -0.65 8.39
N LEU A 349 3.98 0.13 7.41
CA LEU A 349 5.02 1.15 7.63
C LEU A 349 4.42 2.44 8.19
N LEU A 350 3.38 2.93 7.53
CA LEU A 350 2.87 4.30 7.72
C LEU A 350 2.03 4.43 8.99
N GLN A 351 1.33 3.37 9.42
CA GLN A 351 0.58 3.40 10.67
C GLN A 351 1.50 3.10 11.87
N SER A 352 1.67 4.07 12.76
CA SER A 352 2.45 3.90 14.02
C SER A 352 1.96 2.71 14.84
N SER A 353 0.65 2.59 15.05
CA SER A 353 0.04 1.49 15.79
C SER A 353 0.33 0.11 15.17
N ALA A 354 0.50 0.03 13.84
CA ALA A 354 0.86 -1.22 13.17
C ALA A 354 2.34 -1.57 13.38
N ARG A 355 3.24 -0.57 13.34
CA ARG A 355 4.67 -0.74 13.64
C ARG A 355 4.87 -1.21 15.08
N GLU A 356 4.22 -0.55 16.03
CA GLU A 356 4.24 -0.92 17.46
C GLU A 356 3.71 -2.34 17.68
N ALA A 357 2.57 -2.68 17.06
CA ALA A 357 1.97 -4.02 17.19
C ALA A 357 2.86 -5.14 16.62
N LEU A 358 3.77 -4.82 15.71
CA LEU A 358 4.76 -5.74 15.13
C LEU A 358 6.11 -5.71 15.86
N GLY A 359 6.32 -4.75 16.78
CA GLY A 359 7.59 -4.54 17.46
C GLY A 359 8.69 -4.02 16.54
N LEU A 360 8.33 -3.23 15.52
CA LEU A 360 9.29 -2.69 14.56
C LEU A 360 9.85 -1.35 15.06
N SER A 361 11.14 -1.33 15.41
CA SER A 361 11.91 -0.09 15.57
C SER A 361 12.47 0.33 14.22
N LEU A 362 12.33 1.61 13.85
CA LEU A 362 12.99 2.19 12.67
C LEU A 362 14.30 2.89 13.03
N LYS A 363 14.62 3.00 14.32
CA LYS A 363 15.76 3.74 14.83
C LYS A 363 17.08 3.22 14.26
N ASN A 364 17.86 4.07 13.60
CA ASN A 364 19.14 3.73 12.97
C ASN A 364 19.07 2.65 11.85
N HIS A 365 17.88 2.35 11.33
CA HIS A 365 17.70 1.45 10.19
C HIS A 365 17.43 2.24 8.90
N VAL A 366 17.52 1.56 7.75
CA VAL A 366 17.25 2.16 6.44
C VAL A 366 15.83 1.85 6.02
N VAL A 367 15.13 2.85 5.47
CA VAL A 367 13.76 2.68 4.93
C VAL A 367 13.76 3.00 3.44
N ILE A 368 13.29 2.07 2.62
CA ILE A 368 13.16 2.22 1.17
C ILE A 368 11.69 2.08 0.80
N ILE A 369 11.11 3.11 0.19
CA ILE A 369 9.75 3.14 -0.30
C ILE A 369 9.79 3.15 -1.82
N ASP A 370 9.41 2.04 -2.43
CA ASP A 370 9.27 1.90 -3.88
C ASP A 370 7.84 2.25 -4.32
N GLU A 371 7.70 2.81 -5.52
CA GLU A 371 6.45 3.37 -6.07
C GLU A 371 5.90 4.52 -5.20
N ALA A 372 6.81 5.35 -4.68
CA ALA A 372 6.52 6.46 -3.79
C ALA A 372 5.70 7.60 -4.44
N HIS A 373 5.37 7.51 -5.74
CA HIS A 373 4.58 8.53 -6.43
C HIS A 373 3.14 8.69 -5.91
N ASN A 374 2.64 7.68 -5.20
CA ASN A 374 1.35 7.70 -4.51
C ASN A 374 1.48 7.83 -2.99
N LEU A 375 2.69 8.08 -2.45
CA LEU A 375 2.92 8.05 -1.01
C LEU A 375 2.04 9.06 -0.26
N MET A 376 1.96 10.30 -0.74
CA MET A 376 1.12 11.35 -0.16
C MET A 376 -0.36 10.97 -0.17
N ASP A 377 -0.85 10.44 -1.31
CA ASP A 377 -2.23 10.00 -1.46
C ASP A 377 -2.53 8.76 -0.59
N ALA A 378 -1.56 7.86 -0.41
CA ALA A 378 -1.67 6.70 0.47
C ALA A 378 -1.73 7.10 1.94
N ILE A 379 -0.90 8.04 2.40
CA ILE A 379 -0.95 8.59 3.76
C ILE A 379 -2.31 9.25 3.97
N ALA A 380 -2.73 10.13 3.05
CA ALA A 380 -4.03 10.78 3.13
C ALA A 380 -5.17 9.75 3.20
N GLY A 381 -5.14 8.70 2.38
CA GLY A 381 -6.16 7.64 2.38
C GLY A 381 -6.17 6.79 3.66
N ILE A 382 -5.02 6.48 4.25
CA ILE A 382 -4.90 5.70 5.49
C ILE A 382 -5.51 6.43 6.69
N TYR A 383 -5.32 7.75 6.76
CA TYR A 383 -5.79 8.59 7.86
C TYR A 383 -7.14 9.29 7.57
N SER A 384 -7.71 9.09 6.38
CA SER A 384 -9.06 9.55 6.05
C SER A 384 -10.10 8.51 6.45
N VAL A 385 -11.22 8.96 7.01
CA VAL A 385 -12.30 8.08 7.50
C VAL A 385 -13.64 8.60 6.98
N SER A 386 -14.52 7.69 6.55
CA SER A 386 -15.87 8.02 6.12
C SER A 386 -16.92 7.18 6.84
N VAL A 387 -18.05 7.79 7.17
CA VAL A 387 -19.23 7.14 7.75
C VAL A 387 -20.50 7.59 7.04
N THR A 388 -21.41 6.67 6.78
CA THR A 388 -22.70 6.99 6.14
C THR A 388 -23.80 7.22 7.18
N LEU A 389 -24.83 7.99 6.84
CA LEU A 389 -25.97 8.23 7.72
C LEU A 389 -26.65 6.91 8.19
N PRO A 390 -26.90 5.91 7.32
CA PRO A 390 -27.43 4.61 7.77
C PRO A 390 -26.52 3.91 8.78
N GLN A 391 -25.19 3.98 8.62
CA GLN A 391 -24.25 3.39 9.57
C GLN A 391 -24.32 4.07 10.95
N VAL A 392 -24.36 5.40 11.00
CA VAL A 392 -24.47 6.12 12.28
C VAL A 392 -25.81 5.84 12.97
N GLN A 393 -26.90 5.78 12.21
CA GLN A 393 -28.23 5.40 12.73
C GLN A 393 -28.26 3.96 13.26
N GLN A 394 -27.65 3.02 12.54
CA GLN A 394 -27.53 1.64 12.98
C GLN A 394 -26.71 1.53 14.26
N ALA A 395 -25.54 2.17 14.35
CA ALA A 395 -24.71 2.18 15.55
C ALA A 395 -25.46 2.77 16.76
N ARG A 396 -26.21 3.86 16.56
CA ARG A 396 -27.07 4.45 17.61
C ARG A 396 -28.17 3.48 18.04
N GLY A 397 -28.76 2.75 17.10
CA GLY A 397 -29.74 1.68 17.36
C GLY A 397 -29.17 0.57 18.25
N GLN A 398 -28.05 0.00 17.82
CA GLN A 398 -27.35 -1.07 18.52
C GLN A 398 -26.93 -0.67 19.94
N LEU A 399 -26.39 0.54 20.11
CA LEU A 399 -26.00 1.07 21.43
C LEU A 399 -27.20 1.29 22.35
N THR A 400 -28.33 1.74 21.82
CA THR A 400 -29.55 1.94 22.61
C THR A 400 -30.09 0.60 23.11
N ALA A 401 -30.16 -0.41 22.23
CA ALA A 401 -30.59 -1.76 22.59
C ALA A 401 -29.68 -2.38 23.67
N TYR A 402 -28.36 -2.24 23.50
CA TYR A 402 -27.38 -2.69 24.50
C TYR A 402 -27.57 -1.98 25.85
N LEU A 403 -27.70 -0.65 25.84
CA LEU A 403 -27.89 0.13 27.06
C LEU A 403 -29.21 -0.21 27.77
N GLN A 404 -30.30 -0.48 27.03
CA GLN A 404 -31.58 -0.88 27.60
C GLN A 404 -31.51 -2.25 28.28
N LYS A 405 -30.87 -3.24 27.64
CA LYS A 405 -30.74 -4.60 28.19
C LYS A 405 -29.80 -4.65 29.40
N PHE A 406 -28.63 -4.04 29.29
CA PHE A 406 -27.61 -4.08 30.34
C PHE A 406 -27.74 -2.92 31.33
N ARG A 407 -28.83 -2.15 31.26
CA ARG A 407 -29.06 -0.97 32.10
C ARG A 407 -28.82 -1.25 33.57
N ASN A 408 -29.28 -2.38 34.11
CA ASN A 408 -29.15 -2.69 35.52
C ASN A 408 -27.81 -3.38 35.88
N ARG A 409 -27.11 -3.95 34.90
CA ARG A 409 -25.85 -4.69 35.09
C ARG A 409 -24.60 -3.80 34.96
N LEU A 410 -24.68 -2.72 34.19
CA LEU A 410 -23.56 -1.78 34.03
C LEU A 410 -23.37 -0.92 35.28
N LYS A 411 -22.13 -0.64 35.71
CA LYS A 411 -21.86 0.38 36.74
C LYS A 411 -22.17 1.80 36.23
N GLY A 412 -22.41 2.73 37.17
CA GLY A 412 -22.81 4.11 36.87
C GLY A 412 -21.88 4.84 35.87
N LYS A 413 -20.55 4.66 35.99
CA LYS A 413 -19.56 5.29 35.10
C LYS A 413 -19.65 4.78 33.65
N ASN A 414 -19.73 3.45 33.43
CA ASN A 414 -19.89 2.85 32.09
C ASN A 414 -21.19 3.32 31.42
N ARG A 415 -22.28 3.47 32.18
CA ARG A 415 -23.56 4.01 31.67
C ARG A 415 -23.40 5.44 31.17
N VAL A 416 -22.64 6.28 31.87
CA VAL A 416 -22.39 7.68 31.48
C VAL A 416 -21.61 7.73 30.17
N TYR A 417 -20.56 6.94 30.00
CA TYR A 417 -19.78 6.91 28.76
C TYR A 417 -20.60 6.40 27.56
N VAL A 418 -21.37 5.32 27.73
CA VAL A 418 -22.26 4.82 26.66
C VAL A 418 -23.32 5.86 26.29
N ALA A 419 -23.90 6.56 27.27
CA ALA A 419 -24.85 7.64 27.03
C ALA A 419 -24.20 8.88 26.38
N GLN A 420 -22.93 9.17 26.67
CA GLN A 420 -22.15 10.22 25.98
C GLN A 420 -21.97 9.88 24.50
N ILE A 421 -21.64 8.61 24.16
CA ILE A 421 -21.51 8.17 22.77
C ILE A 421 -22.84 8.35 22.03
N ILE A 422 -23.95 7.87 22.61
CA ILE A 422 -25.27 8.01 21.99
C ILE A 422 -25.61 9.49 21.73
N ARG A 423 -25.28 10.40 22.67
CA ARG A 423 -25.48 11.84 22.48
C ARG A 423 -24.65 12.42 21.33
N ILE A 424 -23.40 11.99 21.16
CA ILE A 424 -22.58 12.40 20.02
C ILE A 424 -23.19 11.90 18.71
N LEU A 425 -23.63 10.64 18.66
CA LEU A 425 -24.26 10.08 17.47
C LEU A 425 -25.57 10.79 17.13
N ASP A 426 -26.38 11.13 18.12
CA ASP A 426 -27.60 11.92 17.91
C ASP A 426 -27.29 13.31 17.33
N SER A 427 -26.20 13.95 17.76
CA SER A 427 -25.74 15.24 17.21
C SER A 427 -25.33 15.10 15.74
N ILE A 428 -24.53 14.08 15.42
CA ILE A 428 -24.11 13.79 14.04
C ILE A 428 -25.32 13.47 13.15
N ILE A 429 -26.27 12.66 13.63
CA ILE A 429 -27.50 12.31 12.90
C ILE A 429 -28.33 13.58 12.64
N ALA A 430 -28.55 14.42 13.67
CA ALA A 430 -29.32 15.65 13.53
C ALA A 430 -28.67 16.61 12.51
N TYR A 431 -27.34 16.73 12.56
CA TYR A 431 -26.59 17.54 11.61
C TYR A 431 -26.75 17.02 10.17
N LEU A 432 -26.52 15.73 9.93
CA LEU A 432 -26.66 15.13 8.60
C LEU A 432 -28.10 15.22 8.06
N GLN A 433 -29.10 15.01 8.92
CA GLN A 433 -30.51 15.19 8.55
C GLN A 433 -30.83 16.65 8.20
N SER A 434 -30.23 17.63 8.88
CA SER A 434 -30.41 19.05 8.54
C SER A 434 -29.82 19.41 7.17
N ILE A 435 -28.74 18.76 6.75
CA ILE A 435 -28.15 18.93 5.42
C ILE A 435 -29.02 18.25 4.36
N ALA A 436 -29.53 17.06 4.66
CA ALA A 436 -30.41 16.31 3.76
C ALA A 436 -31.67 17.10 3.39
N SER A 437 -32.22 17.89 4.32
CA SER A 437 -33.41 18.72 4.10
C SER A 437 -33.13 20.09 3.45
N ASN A 438 -31.93 20.68 3.65
CA ASN A 438 -31.65 22.06 3.26
C ASN A 438 -30.82 22.25 1.97
N SER A 439 -30.08 21.25 1.48
CA SER A 439 -29.04 21.51 0.46
C SER A 439 -29.42 21.08 -0.97
N LYS A 440 -29.35 22.02 -1.93
CA LYS A 440 -29.30 21.74 -3.38
C LYS A 440 -27.91 21.28 -3.87
N ALA A 441 -26.87 21.43 -3.04
CA ALA A 441 -25.50 21.08 -3.40
C ALA A 441 -25.21 19.60 -3.12
N SER A 442 -24.46 18.97 -4.03
CA SER A 442 -24.05 17.55 -3.94
C SER A 442 -23.01 17.29 -2.85
N ASP A 443 -22.21 18.29 -2.49
CA ASP A 443 -21.09 18.18 -1.55
C ASP A 443 -20.78 19.52 -0.87
N GLY A 444 -20.13 19.48 0.30
CA GLY A 444 -19.75 20.69 1.02
C GLY A 444 -18.81 20.47 2.20
N LEU A 445 -18.25 21.56 2.71
CA LEU A 445 -17.36 21.57 3.88
C LEU A 445 -18.19 21.58 5.17
N VAL A 446 -17.72 20.83 6.16
CA VAL A 446 -18.34 20.72 7.47
C VAL A 446 -17.41 21.31 8.52
N ASP A 447 -17.94 22.20 9.36
CA ASP A 447 -17.21 22.70 10.51
C ASP A 447 -17.42 21.77 11.71
N MET A 448 -16.36 21.47 12.46
CA MET A 448 -16.42 20.60 13.62
C MET A 448 -17.37 21.16 14.68
N VAL A 449 -17.39 22.48 14.86
CA VAL A 449 -18.30 23.16 15.79
C VAL A 449 -19.77 22.86 15.46
N SER A 450 -20.10 22.76 14.17
CA SER A 450 -21.46 22.45 13.72
C SER A 450 -21.87 20.99 13.91
N ILE A 451 -20.91 20.05 13.88
CA ILE A 451 -21.17 18.65 14.23
C ILE A 451 -21.42 18.52 15.74
N MET A 452 -20.66 19.27 16.54
CA MET A 452 -20.67 19.21 18.01
C MET A 452 -21.69 20.17 18.66
N SER A 453 -22.48 20.89 17.85
CA SER A 453 -23.48 21.82 18.37
C SER A 453 -24.73 21.08 18.81
N GLY A 454 -24.92 20.93 20.13
CA GLY A 454 -26.17 20.45 20.71
C GLY A 454 -26.02 19.64 22.00
N LYS A 455 -27.02 19.72 22.88
CA LYS A 455 -27.21 18.86 24.08
C LYS A 455 -25.97 18.65 24.97
N GLY A 456 -25.08 19.64 25.07
CA GLY A 456 -23.86 19.57 25.90
C GLY A 456 -22.79 18.61 25.36
N VAL A 457 -22.81 18.30 24.06
CA VAL A 457 -21.85 17.42 23.39
C VAL A 457 -20.46 18.07 23.27
N ASP A 458 -20.42 19.39 23.19
CA ASP A 458 -19.23 20.25 23.27
C ASP A 458 -18.43 20.07 24.58
N GLN A 459 -19.11 19.69 25.67
CA GLN A 459 -18.48 19.46 26.98
C GLN A 459 -17.94 18.04 27.16
N ILE A 460 -18.17 17.14 26.18
CA ILE A 460 -17.71 15.76 26.26
C ILE A 460 -16.22 15.70 25.90
N ASN A 461 -15.41 15.19 26.81
CA ASN A 461 -14.00 14.93 26.54
C ASN A 461 -13.84 13.71 25.63
N ILE A 462 -13.63 13.95 24.34
CA ILE A 462 -13.47 12.90 23.32
C ILE A 462 -12.24 12.03 23.60
N PHE A 463 -11.15 12.57 24.18
CA PHE A 463 -9.95 11.78 24.52
C PHE A 463 -10.28 10.69 25.54
N LYS A 464 -10.97 11.04 26.62
CA LYS A 464 -11.40 10.07 27.64
C LYS A 464 -12.39 9.06 27.08
N LEU A 465 -13.27 9.51 26.20
CA LEU A 465 -14.25 8.63 25.57
C LEU A 465 -13.59 7.63 24.63
N ASN A 466 -12.57 8.05 23.90
CA ASN A 466 -11.81 7.18 23.03
C ASN A 466 -10.99 6.15 23.83
N ALA A 467 -10.31 6.57 24.90
CA ALA A 467 -9.61 5.63 25.81
C ALA A 467 -10.58 4.57 26.33
N TYR A 468 -11.77 4.99 26.80
CA TYR A 468 -12.83 4.08 27.21
C TYR A 468 -13.27 3.14 26.07
N LEU A 469 -13.52 3.63 24.85
CA LEU A 469 -13.93 2.80 23.71
C LEU A 469 -12.90 1.71 23.37
N GLN A 470 -11.61 2.03 23.44
CA GLN A 470 -10.52 1.10 23.19
C GLN A 470 -10.38 0.07 24.32
N GLU A 471 -10.32 0.50 25.58
CA GLU A 471 -10.10 -0.37 26.73
C GLU A 471 -11.30 -1.27 27.03
N SER A 472 -12.51 -0.71 26.96
CA SER A 472 -13.75 -1.45 27.25
C SER A 472 -14.15 -2.42 26.15
N LYS A 473 -13.57 -2.29 24.94
CA LYS A 473 -13.91 -3.05 23.74
C LYS A 473 -15.41 -3.03 23.43
N LEU A 474 -16.06 -1.88 23.70
CA LEU A 474 -17.52 -1.71 23.62
C LEU A 474 -18.09 -2.14 22.25
N ALA A 475 -17.43 -1.78 21.15
CA ALA A 475 -17.87 -2.13 19.79
C ALA A 475 -18.08 -3.64 19.61
N ARG A 476 -17.23 -4.48 20.21
CA ARG A 476 -17.35 -5.93 20.16
C ARG A 476 -18.53 -6.45 20.99
N LYS A 477 -18.67 -5.97 22.22
CA LYS A 477 -19.72 -6.44 23.15
C LYS A 477 -21.11 -6.05 22.65
N VAL A 478 -21.25 -4.86 22.05
CA VAL A 478 -22.50 -4.38 21.45
C VAL A 478 -22.86 -5.21 20.21
N ASP A 479 -21.90 -5.44 19.30
CA ASP A 479 -22.15 -6.20 18.09
C ASP A 479 -22.48 -7.67 18.41
N GLY A 480 -21.71 -8.30 19.29
CA GLY A 480 -21.96 -9.67 19.76
C GLY A 480 -23.34 -9.85 20.39
N TYR A 481 -23.78 -8.89 21.21
CA TYR A 481 -25.14 -8.92 21.77
C TYR A 481 -26.21 -8.74 20.70
N THR A 482 -26.02 -7.83 19.74
CA THR A 482 -27.02 -7.62 18.68
C THR A 482 -27.15 -8.83 17.77
N ALA A 483 -26.05 -9.53 17.48
CA ALA A 483 -26.09 -10.80 16.76
C ALA A 483 -26.86 -11.88 17.53
N TYR A 484 -26.60 -12.01 18.83
CA TYR A 484 -27.33 -12.93 19.71
C TYR A 484 -28.84 -12.60 19.78
N ALA A 485 -29.19 -11.33 19.90
CA ALA A 485 -30.58 -10.89 19.95
C ALA A 485 -31.32 -11.17 18.63
N ASP A 486 -30.67 -10.91 17.49
CA ASP A 486 -31.23 -11.18 16.15
C ASP A 486 -31.44 -12.68 15.89
N GLU A 487 -30.58 -13.55 16.45
CA GLU A 487 -30.74 -15.02 16.38
C GLU A 487 -31.96 -15.48 17.20
N LYS A 488 -32.11 -14.96 18.42
CA LYS A 488 -33.24 -15.27 19.31
C LYS A 488 -34.59 -14.82 18.74
N GLU A 489 -34.63 -13.72 18.00
CA GLU A 489 -35.84 -13.26 17.27
C GLU A 489 -36.17 -14.16 16.07
N ARG A 490 -35.17 -14.74 15.39
CA ARG A 490 -35.37 -15.65 14.24
C ARG A 490 -35.90 -17.02 14.64
N GLU A 491 -35.55 -17.50 15.83
CA GLU A 491 -36.08 -18.75 16.41
C GLU A 491 -37.57 -18.67 16.76
N GLY A 492 -38.15 -17.45 16.83
CA GLY A 492 -39.58 -17.23 17.08
C GLY A 492 -40.52 -17.39 15.88
N LEU A 493 -40.02 -17.69 14.67
CA LEU A 493 -40.82 -17.88 13.44
C LEU A 493 -41.01 -19.38 13.11
N PRO A 494 -42.17 -19.81 12.55
CA PRO A 494 -42.46 -21.23 12.33
C PRO A 494 -41.50 -21.87 11.30
N PRO A 495 -41.14 -23.16 11.48
CA PRO A 495 -40.00 -23.75 10.79
C PRO A 495 -40.32 -24.05 9.32
N LYS A 496 -39.61 -23.39 8.38
CA LYS A 496 -39.48 -23.89 7.02
C LYS A 496 -38.20 -24.73 6.92
N ARG A 497 -38.41 -26.06 6.79
CA ARG A 497 -37.50 -27.14 6.36
C ARG A 497 -36.02 -27.03 6.82
N LYS A 498 -35.66 -27.98 7.70
CA LYS A 498 -34.30 -28.29 8.14
C LYS A 498 -33.40 -28.67 6.97
N ASP A 499 -32.73 -27.69 6.36
CA ASP A 499 -31.40 -27.89 5.78
C ASP A 499 -30.38 -27.37 6.80
N GLY A 500 -29.38 -28.19 7.13
CA GLY A 500 -28.43 -27.94 8.22
C GLY A 500 -27.76 -26.56 8.11
N VAL A 501 -28.18 -25.63 8.96
CA VAL A 501 -27.58 -24.29 9.05
C VAL A 501 -26.36 -24.40 9.96
N THR A 502 -25.20 -24.54 9.33
CA THR A 502 -23.92 -24.23 9.96
C THR A 502 -23.97 -22.76 10.37
N TYR A 503 -23.57 -22.40 11.60
CA TYR A 503 -23.39 -21.01 12.02
C TYR A 503 -22.60 -20.23 10.95
N ILE A 504 -23.26 -19.30 10.24
CA ILE A 504 -22.60 -18.36 9.32
C ILE A 504 -22.45 -17.05 10.10
N PRO A 505 -21.28 -16.78 10.73
CA PRO A 505 -21.06 -15.50 11.38
C PRO A 505 -21.21 -14.37 10.36
N ARG A 506 -21.85 -13.27 10.75
CA ARG A 506 -21.94 -12.06 9.92
C ARG A 506 -20.55 -11.67 9.43
N MET A 507 -20.40 -11.57 8.10
CA MET A 507 -19.15 -11.23 7.42
C MET A 507 -18.81 -9.72 7.47
N THR A 508 -19.57 -8.95 8.24
CA THR A 508 -19.51 -7.48 8.27
C THR A 508 -18.81 -6.98 9.52
N VAL A 509 -18.03 -5.90 9.36
CA VAL A 509 -17.39 -5.20 10.49
C VAL A 509 -18.47 -4.64 11.42
N PRO A 510 -18.28 -4.68 12.76
CA PRO A 510 -19.13 -3.97 13.69
C PRO A 510 -19.26 -2.49 13.28
N VAL A 511 -20.49 -2.03 13.08
CA VAL A 511 -20.74 -0.65 12.62
C VAL A 511 -20.17 0.38 13.61
N LEU A 512 -20.19 0.03 14.91
CA LEU A 512 -19.60 0.88 15.94
C LEU A 512 -18.08 1.07 15.80
N MET A 513 -17.34 0.13 15.19
CA MET A 513 -15.90 0.26 14.98
C MET A 513 -15.57 1.31 13.91
N HIS A 514 -16.38 1.39 12.86
CA HIS A 514 -16.28 2.45 11.84
C HIS A 514 -16.57 3.81 12.45
N VAL A 515 -17.61 3.90 13.28
CA VAL A 515 -17.96 5.11 14.02
C VAL A 515 -16.88 5.50 15.01
N GLN A 516 -16.30 4.56 15.75
CA GLN A 516 -15.18 4.82 16.68
C GLN A 516 -13.96 5.39 15.95
N SER A 517 -13.61 4.83 14.79
CA SER A 517 -12.52 5.35 13.95
C SER A 517 -12.82 6.78 13.46
N PHE A 518 -14.09 7.09 13.21
CA PHE A 518 -14.51 8.44 12.84
C PHE A 518 -14.46 9.41 14.04
N LEU A 519 -14.88 8.98 15.24
CA LEU A 519 -14.80 9.80 16.45
C LEU A 519 -13.35 10.19 16.80
N LEU A 520 -12.39 9.29 16.53
CA LEU A 520 -10.96 9.60 16.62
C LEU A 520 -10.55 10.74 15.69
N SER A 521 -11.07 10.77 14.46
CA SER A 521 -10.74 11.84 13.51
C SER A 521 -11.25 13.22 13.94
N LEU A 522 -12.28 13.30 14.81
CA LEU A 522 -12.72 14.57 15.42
C LEU A 522 -11.66 15.19 16.33
N MET A 523 -10.65 14.43 16.75
CA MET A 523 -9.56 14.93 17.59
C MET A 523 -8.43 15.56 16.78
N ASN A 524 -8.42 15.34 15.46
CA ASN A 524 -7.32 15.81 14.63
C ASN A 524 -7.38 17.34 14.48
N PRO A 525 -6.24 18.04 14.60
CA PRO A 525 -6.18 19.47 14.40
C PRO A 525 -6.77 19.88 13.05
N SER A 526 -7.50 20.99 13.05
CA SER A 526 -8.11 21.55 11.84
C SER A 526 -7.04 22.05 10.84
N ALA A 527 -5.79 22.24 11.30
CA ALA A 527 -4.64 22.51 10.45
C ALA A 527 -4.21 21.30 9.61
N GLU A 528 -4.49 20.08 10.07
CA GLU A 528 -4.05 18.83 9.44
C GLU A 528 -5.11 18.25 8.50
N GLY A 529 -6.40 18.44 8.78
CA GLY A 529 -7.49 17.90 7.96
C GLY A 529 -8.81 18.65 8.09
N ARG A 530 -9.79 18.28 7.25
CA ARG A 530 -11.12 18.90 7.17
C ARG A 530 -12.22 17.86 7.04
N PHE A 531 -13.43 18.22 7.46
CA PHE A 531 -14.63 17.40 7.30
C PHE A 531 -15.44 17.83 6.08
N PHE A 532 -16.03 16.86 5.40
CA PHE A 532 -16.84 17.04 4.20
C PHE A 532 -18.09 16.19 4.28
N TYR A 533 -19.18 16.67 3.69
CA TYR A 533 -20.34 15.84 3.39
C TYR A 533 -20.45 15.62 1.88
N SER A 534 -20.96 14.47 1.48
CA SER A 534 -21.34 14.19 0.09
C SER A 534 -22.67 13.44 0.06
N LYS A 535 -23.52 13.81 -0.91
CA LYS A 535 -24.78 13.14 -1.22
C LYS A 535 -24.56 12.23 -2.42
N GLU A 536 -24.66 10.92 -2.23
CA GLU A 536 -24.60 9.97 -3.35
C GLU A 536 -25.96 9.87 -4.05
N ASP A 537 -26.00 9.34 -5.29
CA ASP A 537 -27.18 9.27 -6.17
C ASP A 537 -28.36 8.42 -5.61
N GLY A 538 -28.26 7.94 -4.37
CA GLY A 538 -29.28 7.14 -3.64
C GLY A 538 -29.86 7.80 -2.39
N ASP A 539 -29.71 9.12 -2.21
CA ASP A 539 -30.15 9.89 -1.02
C ASP A 539 -29.38 9.56 0.29
N ASP A 540 -28.38 8.68 0.21
CA ASP A 540 -27.46 8.39 1.31
C ASP A 540 -26.42 9.51 1.46
N LEU A 541 -26.44 10.17 2.63
CA LEU A 541 -25.43 11.15 3.02
C LEU A 541 -24.23 10.47 3.66
N THR A 542 -23.04 10.86 3.21
CA THR A 542 -21.76 10.41 3.76
C THR A 542 -21.02 11.58 4.39
N LEU A 543 -20.51 11.39 5.60
CA LEU A 543 -19.60 12.30 6.29
C LEU A 543 -18.18 11.74 6.21
N ARG A 544 -17.24 12.58 5.78
CA ARG A 544 -15.84 12.18 5.53
C ARG A 544 -14.89 13.15 6.18
N TYR A 545 -13.92 12.62 6.91
CA TYR A 545 -12.71 13.33 7.29
C TYR A 545 -11.63 13.08 6.23
N MET A 546 -11.03 14.15 5.71
CA MET A 546 -9.89 14.07 4.80
C MET A 546 -8.67 14.77 5.41
N LEU A 547 -7.57 14.05 5.49
CA LEU A 547 -6.27 14.60 5.83
C LEU A 547 -5.76 15.47 4.66
N LEU A 548 -5.36 16.70 4.96
CA LEU A 548 -4.79 17.67 4.01
C LEU A 548 -3.27 17.73 4.09
N ASP A 549 -2.68 17.55 5.28
CA ASP A 549 -1.23 17.60 5.48
C ASP A 549 -0.66 16.23 5.91
N PRO A 550 0.03 15.49 5.03
CA PRO A 550 0.65 14.21 5.38
C PRO A 550 1.96 14.35 6.17
N THR A 551 2.50 15.58 6.33
CA THR A 551 3.83 15.84 6.90
C THR A 551 4.04 15.16 8.26
N TYR A 552 3.11 15.35 9.21
CA TYR A 552 3.28 14.89 10.58
C TYR A 552 3.30 13.37 10.70
N HIS A 553 2.46 12.67 9.94
CA HIS A 553 2.42 11.20 9.97
C HIS A 553 3.66 10.55 9.34
N PHE A 554 4.34 11.25 8.43
CA PHE A 554 5.57 10.76 7.82
C PHE A 554 6.83 11.19 8.58
N LYS A 555 6.73 12.23 9.40
CA LYS A 555 7.85 12.81 10.15
C LYS A 555 8.56 11.81 11.05
N ASP A 556 7.80 11.03 11.81
CA ASP A 556 8.36 10.02 12.73
C ASP A 556 9.26 9.01 11.99
N ILE A 557 8.89 8.62 10.77
CA ILE A 557 9.66 7.67 9.96
C ILE A 557 10.99 8.28 9.53
N VAL A 558 11.00 9.56 9.17
CA VAL A 558 12.21 10.26 8.69
C VAL A 558 13.14 10.60 9.85
N GLU A 559 12.62 10.92 11.03
CA GLU A 559 13.43 11.23 12.21
C GLU A 559 14.00 9.97 12.89
N ASP A 560 13.27 8.86 12.88
CA ASP A 560 13.76 7.59 13.45
C ASP A 560 14.77 6.90 12.53
N ALA A 561 14.51 6.86 11.22
CA ALA A 561 15.36 6.14 10.28
C ALA A 561 16.73 6.81 10.11
N ARG A 562 17.76 5.99 9.84
CA ARG A 562 19.08 6.48 9.42
C ARG A 562 18.99 7.23 8.09
N ALA A 563 18.31 6.62 7.13
CA ALA A 563 18.16 7.14 5.77
C ALA A 563 16.81 6.67 5.20
N VAL A 564 16.18 7.52 4.40
CA VAL A 564 14.89 7.24 3.76
C VAL A 564 15.02 7.45 2.26
N ILE A 565 14.75 6.40 1.48
CA ILE A 565 14.76 6.47 0.01
C ILE A 565 13.32 6.40 -0.50
N LEU A 566 12.91 7.43 -1.23
CA LEU A 566 11.67 7.51 -1.98
C LEU A 566 11.97 7.27 -3.46
N ALA A 567 11.64 6.08 -3.96
CA ALA A 567 11.89 5.72 -5.35
C ALA A 567 10.58 5.56 -6.13
N GLY A 568 10.52 6.07 -7.36
CA GLY A 568 9.33 5.97 -8.20
C GLY A 568 9.60 6.15 -9.69
N GLY A 569 8.67 5.66 -10.52
CA GLY A 569 8.76 5.80 -11.97
C GLY A 569 8.41 7.19 -12.50
N THR A 570 7.62 7.94 -11.73
CA THR A 570 7.03 9.23 -12.11
C THR A 570 7.03 10.18 -10.91
N MET A 571 8.22 10.44 -10.34
CA MET A 571 8.36 11.32 -9.17
C MET A 571 8.40 12.80 -9.55
N SER A 572 8.52 13.15 -10.83
CA SER A 572 8.56 14.53 -11.28
C SER A 572 7.19 15.23 -11.22
N PRO A 573 7.09 16.47 -10.68
CA PRO A 573 8.18 17.27 -10.11
C PRO A 573 8.51 16.87 -8.65
N MET A 574 9.81 16.73 -8.35
CA MET A 574 10.29 16.32 -7.02
C MET A 574 10.08 17.38 -5.93
N SER A 575 9.96 18.65 -6.32
CA SER A 575 9.67 19.78 -5.43
C SER A 575 8.39 19.59 -4.62
N ASP A 576 7.40 18.85 -5.15
CA ASP A 576 6.16 18.57 -4.44
C ASP A 576 6.43 17.81 -3.13
N TYR A 577 7.39 16.87 -3.13
CA TYR A 577 7.76 16.11 -1.92
C TYR A 577 8.53 17.00 -0.93
N GLU A 578 9.45 17.82 -1.41
CA GLU A 578 10.21 18.76 -0.58
C GLU A 578 9.29 19.77 0.11
N HIS A 579 8.30 20.30 -0.62
CA HIS A 579 7.43 21.35 -0.10
C HIS A 579 6.25 20.83 0.74
N HIS A 580 5.71 19.66 0.41
CA HIS A 580 4.48 19.16 1.02
C HIS A 580 4.67 17.97 1.98
N LEU A 581 5.74 17.17 1.83
CA LEU A 581 5.98 16.00 2.67
C LEU A 581 7.19 16.20 3.62
N LEU A 582 8.23 16.89 3.14
CA LEU A 582 9.50 17.08 3.86
C LEU A 582 9.86 18.56 4.16
N PRO A 583 8.90 19.48 4.41
CA PRO A 583 9.22 20.90 4.56
C PRO A 583 10.08 21.24 5.79
N TYR A 584 10.21 20.31 6.74
CA TYR A 584 11.00 20.44 7.96
C TYR A 584 12.44 19.90 7.81
N VAL A 585 12.74 19.21 6.72
CA VAL A 585 14.06 18.64 6.45
C VAL A 585 14.93 19.71 5.80
N ASP A 586 16.17 19.85 6.27
CA ASP A 586 17.16 20.73 5.65
C ASP A 586 17.40 20.30 4.19
N PRO A 587 17.31 21.22 3.19
CA PRO A 587 17.62 20.92 1.80
C PRO A 587 18.97 20.22 1.59
N GLY A 588 19.99 20.48 2.42
CA GLY A 588 21.29 19.80 2.33
C GLY A 588 21.25 18.30 2.68
N LYS A 589 20.20 17.85 3.37
CA LYS A 589 19.94 16.44 3.68
C LYS A 589 19.05 15.75 2.64
N ILE A 590 18.56 16.48 1.64
CA ILE A 590 17.74 15.93 0.57
C ILE A 590 18.61 15.74 -0.67
N GLN A 591 18.64 14.51 -1.18
CA GLN A 591 19.33 14.18 -2.42
C GLN A 591 18.30 13.81 -3.49
N THR A 592 18.35 14.47 -4.65
CA THR A 592 17.45 14.18 -5.77
C THR A 592 18.21 13.59 -6.95
N LEU A 593 17.61 12.61 -7.63
CA LEU A 593 18.15 12.03 -8.86
C LEU A 593 17.01 11.72 -9.82
N SER A 594 17.13 12.16 -11.08
CA SER A 594 16.20 11.82 -12.16
C SER A 594 16.97 11.14 -13.29
N CYS A 595 16.78 9.83 -13.43
CA CYS A 595 17.41 9.05 -14.48
C CYS A 595 16.68 9.20 -15.83
N GLY A 596 17.45 9.16 -16.91
CA GLY A 596 16.91 9.03 -18.26
C GLY A 596 16.27 7.66 -18.52
N HIS A 597 15.71 7.47 -19.71
CA HIS A 597 15.18 6.18 -20.15
C HIS A 597 16.23 5.43 -20.98
N VAL A 598 16.20 4.10 -20.96
CA VAL A 598 17.13 3.22 -21.72
C VAL A 598 16.79 3.13 -23.22
N ILE A 599 15.62 3.61 -23.66
CA ILE A 599 15.19 3.43 -25.04
C ILE A 599 15.89 4.42 -25.98
N PRO A 600 16.23 4.01 -27.20
CA PRO A 600 16.68 4.95 -28.20
C PRO A 600 15.50 5.86 -28.63
N PRO A 601 15.74 7.14 -28.94
CA PRO A 601 14.69 8.06 -29.39
C PRO A 601 13.91 7.57 -30.62
N SER A 602 14.54 6.75 -31.48
CA SER A 602 13.91 6.11 -32.64
C SER A 602 12.76 5.17 -32.27
N ASN A 603 12.79 4.58 -31.06
CA ASN A 603 11.80 3.61 -30.62
C ASN A 603 10.54 4.24 -30.02
N LEU A 604 10.48 5.57 -29.96
CA LEU A 604 9.36 6.30 -29.40
C LEU A 604 8.84 7.33 -30.37
N LEU A 605 7.53 7.23 -30.67
CA LEU A 605 6.81 8.29 -31.36
C LEU A 605 5.83 8.92 -30.40
N ALA A 606 6.13 10.11 -29.89
CA ALA A 606 5.22 10.85 -29.00
C ALA A 606 4.72 12.13 -29.68
N ALA A 607 3.41 12.35 -29.75
CA ALA A 607 2.87 13.54 -30.38
C ALA A 607 1.63 14.11 -29.66
N PRO A 608 1.57 15.44 -29.47
CA PRO A 608 0.34 16.13 -29.08
C PRO A 608 -0.55 16.34 -30.32
N VAL A 609 -1.67 15.61 -30.37
CA VAL A 609 -2.64 15.71 -31.46
C VAL A 609 -3.68 16.77 -31.10
N THR A 610 -3.56 17.95 -31.70
CA THR A 610 -4.36 19.13 -31.30
C THR A 610 -5.61 19.34 -32.15
N THR A 611 -5.61 18.87 -33.40
CA THR A 611 -6.68 19.12 -34.37
C THR A 611 -7.17 17.83 -35.02
N ALA A 612 -8.48 17.76 -35.26
CA ALA A 612 -9.15 16.68 -35.97
C ALA A 612 -8.90 16.75 -37.49
N SER A 613 -9.33 15.71 -38.23
CA SER A 613 -9.15 15.62 -39.69
C SER A 613 -9.85 16.74 -40.49
N ASN A 614 -10.82 17.42 -39.88
CA ASN A 614 -11.52 18.58 -40.44
C ASN A 614 -10.93 19.93 -39.99
N GLY A 615 -9.79 19.92 -39.28
CA GLY A 615 -9.12 21.13 -38.78
C GLY A 615 -9.69 21.70 -37.48
N VAL A 616 -10.74 21.09 -36.91
CA VAL A 616 -11.32 21.55 -35.63
C VAL A 616 -10.42 21.13 -34.47
N ASP A 617 -10.19 22.04 -33.52
CA ASP A 617 -9.42 21.76 -32.30
C ASP A 617 -10.09 20.68 -31.42
N PHE A 618 -9.27 19.78 -30.89
CA PHE A 618 -9.70 18.85 -29.84
C PHE A 618 -9.79 19.55 -28.49
N ASP A 619 -11.01 19.95 -28.14
CA ASP A 619 -11.35 20.54 -26.84
C ASP A 619 -12.15 19.56 -25.97
N PHE A 620 -11.45 18.91 -25.04
CA PHE A 620 -12.05 17.99 -24.06
C PHE A 620 -12.34 18.65 -22.70
N THR A 621 -12.51 19.98 -22.65
CA THR A 621 -13.06 20.66 -21.46
C THR A 621 -14.49 20.20 -21.17
N PHE A 622 -14.97 20.44 -19.95
CA PHE A 622 -16.32 20.01 -19.54
C PHE A 622 -17.42 20.51 -20.49
N GLU A 623 -17.28 21.74 -20.99
CA GLU A 623 -18.22 22.37 -21.94
C GLU A 623 -18.09 21.82 -23.37
N GLY A 624 -16.87 21.43 -23.78
CA GLY A 624 -16.57 20.99 -25.14
C GLY A 624 -16.72 19.49 -25.39
N ARG A 625 -16.44 18.66 -24.38
CA ARG A 625 -16.26 17.20 -24.54
C ARG A 625 -17.52 16.43 -24.95
N ASN A 626 -18.69 16.90 -24.53
CA ASN A 626 -19.98 16.25 -24.80
C ASN A 626 -20.62 16.72 -26.11
N LYS A 627 -19.98 17.64 -26.85
CA LYS A 627 -20.47 18.06 -28.16
C LYS A 627 -20.35 16.88 -29.13
N GLU A 628 -21.43 16.60 -29.84
CA GLU A 628 -21.51 15.47 -30.78
C GLU A 628 -20.40 15.53 -31.85
N GLY A 629 -20.09 16.72 -32.37
CA GLY A 629 -18.99 16.91 -33.31
C GLY A 629 -17.63 16.48 -32.77
N THR A 630 -17.33 16.75 -31.50
CA THR A 630 -16.07 16.33 -30.84
C THR A 630 -16.00 14.81 -30.70
N ILE A 631 -17.11 14.16 -30.33
CA ILE A 631 -17.20 12.70 -30.17
C ILE A 631 -17.05 11.98 -31.53
N VAL A 632 -17.64 12.55 -32.59
CA VAL A 632 -17.50 12.06 -33.97
C VAL A 632 -16.05 12.21 -34.44
N ASN A 633 -15.45 13.39 -34.26
CA ASN A 633 -14.05 13.65 -34.61
C ASN A 633 -13.09 12.71 -33.86
N LEU A 634 -13.34 12.46 -32.57
CA LEU A 634 -12.57 11.52 -31.75
C LEU A 634 -12.69 10.10 -32.31
N GLY A 635 -13.91 9.64 -32.62
CA GLY A 635 -14.14 8.32 -33.20
C GLY A 635 -13.39 8.13 -34.54
N GLN A 636 -13.45 9.14 -35.42
CA GLN A 636 -12.70 9.13 -36.69
C GLN A 636 -11.18 9.08 -36.47
N ALA A 637 -10.66 9.86 -35.52
CA ALA A 637 -9.24 9.88 -35.19
C ALA A 637 -8.74 8.53 -34.68
N ILE A 638 -9.46 7.92 -33.72
CA ILE A 638 -9.08 6.61 -33.17
C ILE A 638 -9.09 5.54 -34.28
N ILE A 639 -10.10 5.52 -35.15
CA ILE A 639 -10.16 4.55 -36.26
C ILE A 639 -8.99 4.72 -37.23
N SER A 640 -8.71 5.96 -37.66
CA SER A 640 -7.57 6.26 -38.57
C SER A 640 -6.25 5.79 -37.96
N MET A 641 -5.99 6.16 -36.70
CA MET A 641 -4.77 5.77 -35.99
C MET A 641 -4.67 4.25 -35.78
N CYS A 642 -5.74 3.59 -35.32
CA CYS A 642 -5.77 2.15 -35.08
C CYS A 642 -5.57 1.33 -36.36
N SER A 643 -5.91 1.87 -37.53
CA SER A 643 -5.69 1.21 -38.81
C SER A 643 -4.20 1.11 -39.19
N LYS A 644 -3.35 2.00 -38.64
CA LYS A 644 -1.90 2.02 -38.89
C LYS A 644 -1.09 1.32 -37.81
N ILE A 645 -1.62 1.24 -36.59
CA ILE A 645 -0.91 0.66 -35.46
C ILE A 645 -1.08 -0.88 -35.48
N PRO A 646 0.03 -1.65 -35.53
CA PRO A 646 -0.04 -3.10 -35.42
C PRO A 646 -0.45 -3.53 -34.01
N ASP A 647 -0.93 -4.77 -33.87
CA ASP A 647 -1.17 -5.41 -32.57
C ASP A 647 -2.08 -4.61 -31.62
N GLY A 648 -1.69 -4.51 -30.35
CA GLY A 648 -2.46 -3.92 -29.26
C GLY A 648 -2.44 -2.39 -29.22
N VAL A 649 -3.63 -1.79 -29.17
CA VAL A 649 -3.83 -0.36 -28.89
C VAL A 649 -4.61 -0.20 -27.60
N VAL A 650 -4.15 0.70 -26.73
CA VAL A 650 -4.82 1.06 -25.47
C VAL A 650 -5.23 2.53 -25.53
N VAL A 651 -6.51 2.80 -25.28
CA VAL A 651 -7.06 4.15 -25.28
C VAL A 651 -7.57 4.48 -23.88
N PHE A 652 -6.98 5.52 -23.29
CA PHE A 652 -7.27 5.99 -21.95
C PHE A 652 -8.23 7.17 -21.98
N PHE A 653 -9.35 7.03 -21.28
CA PHE A 653 -10.36 8.07 -21.08
C PHE A 653 -10.24 8.72 -19.69
N PRO A 654 -10.65 9.99 -19.53
CA PRO A 654 -10.54 10.70 -18.26
C PRO A 654 -11.56 10.23 -17.21
N SER A 655 -12.68 9.60 -17.60
CA SER A 655 -13.66 9.04 -16.67
C SER A 655 -14.55 7.98 -17.32
N TYR A 656 -15.09 7.06 -16.51
CA TYR A 656 -16.07 6.06 -16.95
C TYR A 656 -17.32 6.71 -17.55
N ALA A 657 -17.85 7.76 -16.92
CA ALA A 657 -19.04 8.47 -17.43
C ALA A 657 -18.82 9.05 -18.85
N TYR A 658 -17.62 9.54 -19.14
CA TYR A 658 -17.30 10.05 -20.47
C TYR A 658 -17.11 8.91 -21.49
N LEU A 659 -16.46 7.82 -21.07
CA LEU A 659 -16.34 6.61 -21.88
C LEU A 659 -17.73 6.07 -22.27
N ASP A 660 -18.65 5.93 -21.30
CA ASP A 660 -20.02 5.45 -21.54
C ASP A 660 -20.78 6.35 -22.52
N THR A 661 -20.62 7.68 -22.38
CA THR A 661 -21.22 8.68 -23.29
C THR A 661 -20.68 8.53 -24.72
N CYS A 662 -19.36 8.32 -24.86
CA CYS A 662 -18.73 8.09 -26.16
C CYS A 662 -19.21 6.77 -26.79
N ILE A 663 -19.25 5.68 -26.03
CA ILE A 663 -19.72 4.37 -26.49
C ILE A 663 -21.18 4.43 -26.92
N ALA A 664 -22.05 5.04 -26.12
CA ALA A 664 -23.47 5.20 -26.44
C ALA A 664 -23.65 5.99 -27.76
N SER A 665 -22.85 7.03 -27.95
CA SER A 665 -22.85 7.83 -29.18
C SER A 665 -22.33 7.02 -30.37
N TRP A 666 -21.22 6.29 -30.24
CA TRP A 666 -20.62 5.51 -31.32
C TRP A 666 -21.44 4.29 -31.75
N LYS A 667 -22.30 3.76 -30.86
CA LYS A 667 -23.30 2.73 -31.21
C LYS A 667 -24.49 3.30 -32.00
N ARG A 668 -24.80 4.59 -31.82
CA ARG A 668 -25.93 5.27 -32.47
C ARG A 668 -25.53 5.95 -33.79
N LEU A 669 -24.35 6.56 -33.82
CA LEU A 669 -23.91 7.41 -34.93
C LEU A 669 -23.19 6.61 -36.02
N CYS A 670 -23.47 6.97 -37.27
CA CYS A 670 -22.84 6.36 -38.44
C CYS A 670 -21.58 7.13 -38.84
N ALA A 671 -20.53 6.40 -39.22
CA ALA A 671 -19.35 7.00 -39.83
C ALA A 671 -19.69 7.43 -41.27
N GLN A 672 -19.31 8.66 -41.65
CA GLN A 672 -19.61 9.27 -42.95
C GLN A 672 -19.56 8.26 -44.13
N SER A 673 -20.63 8.27 -44.94
CA SER A 673 -20.82 7.52 -46.19
C SER A 673 -21.12 6.00 -46.11
N ALA A 674 -21.11 5.37 -44.94
CA ALA A 674 -21.49 3.95 -44.81
C ALA A 674 -22.71 3.76 -43.87
N LYS A 675 -23.58 2.80 -44.18
CA LYS A 675 -24.69 2.36 -43.29
C LYS A 675 -24.21 1.70 -41.97
N THR A 676 -22.92 1.74 -41.67
CA THR A 676 -22.31 1.08 -40.51
C THR A 676 -22.04 2.08 -39.39
N THR A 677 -22.24 1.65 -38.15
CA THR A 677 -21.99 2.49 -36.98
C THR A 677 -20.49 2.65 -36.74
N PHE A 678 -20.09 3.68 -35.98
CA PHE A 678 -18.70 3.80 -35.53
C PHE A 678 -18.26 2.55 -34.76
N TRP A 679 -19.15 1.98 -33.95
CA TRP A 679 -18.91 0.74 -33.20
C TRP A 679 -18.59 -0.45 -34.11
N ASP A 680 -19.37 -0.67 -35.17
CA ASP A 680 -19.12 -1.74 -36.13
C ASP A 680 -17.77 -1.56 -36.83
N ARG A 681 -17.42 -0.32 -37.16
CA ARG A 681 -16.14 0.01 -37.80
C ARG A 681 -14.94 -0.21 -36.88
N PHE A 682 -15.09 0.08 -35.59
CA PHE A 682 -14.08 -0.31 -34.59
C PHE A 682 -13.90 -1.82 -34.58
N MET A 683 -14.98 -2.61 -34.45
CA MET A 683 -14.91 -4.08 -34.41
C MET A 683 -14.36 -4.70 -35.71
N GLN A 684 -14.61 -4.07 -36.86
CA GLN A 684 -14.01 -4.46 -38.15
C GLN A 684 -12.50 -4.20 -38.19
N THR A 685 -12.04 -3.12 -37.54
CA THR A 685 -10.62 -2.75 -37.48
C THR A 685 -9.89 -3.62 -36.45
N LYS A 686 -10.36 -3.64 -35.20
CA LYS A 686 -9.81 -4.42 -34.08
C LYS A 686 -10.94 -4.86 -33.11
N PRO A 687 -10.89 -6.07 -32.54
CA PRO A 687 -11.79 -6.48 -31.46
C PRO A 687 -11.65 -5.55 -30.25
N ILE A 688 -12.79 -5.16 -29.67
CA ILE A 688 -12.89 -4.18 -28.58
C ILE A 688 -13.00 -4.90 -27.24
N PHE A 689 -12.21 -4.44 -26.28
CA PHE A 689 -12.27 -4.83 -24.88
C PHE A 689 -12.54 -3.60 -24.03
N LEU A 690 -13.43 -3.73 -23.04
CA LEU A 690 -13.87 -2.63 -22.18
C LEU A 690 -13.49 -2.92 -20.74
N GLU A 691 -12.93 -1.93 -20.06
CA GLU A 691 -12.85 -1.95 -18.61
C GLU A 691 -14.25 -1.86 -17.99
N GLN A 692 -14.65 -2.85 -17.19
CA GLN A 692 -15.96 -2.86 -16.52
C GLN A 692 -15.97 -2.01 -15.25
N ARG A 693 -17.05 -1.24 -15.04
CA ARG A 693 -17.33 -0.53 -13.80
C ARG A 693 -17.88 -1.52 -12.77
N SER A 694 -17.40 -1.45 -11.53
CA SER A 694 -18.02 -2.15 -10.41
C SER A 694 -19.32 -1.43 -10.03
N ASP A 695 -20.49 -1.97 -10.37
CA ASP A 695 -21.71 -1.57 -9.70
C ASP A 695 -21.79 -2.29 -8.35
N HIS A 696 -21.80 -1.52 -7.26
CA HIS A 696 -22.04 -2.04 -5.91
C HIS A 696 -23.43 -2.71 -5.76
N GLN A 697 -24.33 -2.56 -6.74
CA GLN A 697 -25.69 -3.09 -6.71
C GLN A 697 -25.85 -4.51 -7.30
N SER A 698 -24.89 -5.03 -8.09
CA SER A 698 -25.03 -6.36 -8.71
C SER A 698 -24.41 -7.51 -7.92
N ALA A 699 -23.81 -7.25 -6.75
CA ALA A 699 -23.25 -8.27 -5.86
C ALA A 699 -24.29 -9.28 -5.32
N SER A 700 -25.58 -9.06 -5.60
CA SER A 700 -26.67 -9.89 -5.10
C SER A 700 -27.08 -11.07 -6.01
N LYS A 701 -26.66 -11.16 -7.28
CA LYS A 701 -27.30 -12.16 -8.19
C LYS A 701 -26.39 -13.05 -9.05
N SER A 702 -25.07 -12.95 -8.99
CA SER A 702 -24.18 -13.98 -9.52
C SER A 702 -22.85 -13.98 -8.77
N GLY A 703 -22.28 -15.17 -8.54
CA GLY A 703 -21.15 -15.41 -7.64
C GLY A 703 -20.03 -14.36 -7.73
N GLY A 704 -19.64 -13.85 -6.57
CA GLY A 704 -18.71 -12.74 -6.44
C GLY A 704 -17.34 -12.99 -7.07
N THR A 705 -17.14 -12.47 -8.27
CA THR A 705 -15.81 -12.16 -8.80
C THR A 705 -15.36 -10.82 -8.21
N SER A 706 -14.19 -10.80 -7.56
CA SER A 706 -13.57 -9.57 -7.07
C SER A 706 -13.24 -8.62 -8.23
N LYS A 707 -13.13 -7.32 -7.92
CA LYS A 707 -12.77 -6.25 -8.88
C LYS A 707 -11.50 -6.59 -9.68
N GLU A 708 -10.51 -7.18 -9.02
CA GLU A 708 -9.24 -7.60 -9.62
C GLU A 708 -9.45 -8.77 -10.59
N ALA A 709 -10.26 -9.77 -10.23
CA ALA A 709 -10.50 -10.94 -11.07
C ALA A 709 -11.24 -10.60 -12.39
N ALA A 710 -12.16 -9.62 -12.35
CA ALA A 710 -12.82 -9.14 -13.57
C ALA A 710 -11.85 -8.40 -14.50
N ALA A 711 -10.98 -7.56 -13.94
CA ALA A 711 -9.94 -6.87 -14.68
C ALA A 711 -8.93 -7.85 -15.31
N ASP A 712 -8.50 -8.87 -14.56
CA ASP A 712 -7.59 -9.91 -15.04
C ASP A 712 -8.22 -10.75 -16.17
N CYS A 713 -9.53 -11.03 -16.09
CA CYS A 713 -10.26 -11.74 -17.15
C CYS A 713 -10.26 -10.93 -18.46
N VAL A 714 -10.57 -9.63 -18.38
CA VAL A 714 -10.53 -8.72 -19.55
C VAL A 714 -9.12 -8.65 -20.14
N LEU A 715 -8.09 -8.53 -19.29
CA LEU A 715 -6.71 -8.51 -19.74
C LEU A 715 -6.29 -9.81 -20.41
N THR A 716 -6.70 -10.95 -19.86
CA THR A 716 -6.38 -12.28 -20.41
C THR A 716 -7.01 -12.44 -21.79
N ALA A 717 -8.28 -12.03 -21.94
CA ALA A 717 -8.98 -12.06 -23.21
C ALA A 717 -8.35 -11.10 -24.25
N TYR A 718 -7.96 -9.90 -23.82
CA TYR A 718 -7.23 -8.94 -24.65
C TYR A 718 -5.89 -9.51 -25.13
N SER A 719 -5.10 -10.07 -24.21
CA SER A 719 -3.79 -10.65 -24.51
C SER A 719 -3.90 -11.84 -25.47
N ALA A 720 -4.91 -12.69 -25.29
CA ALA A 720 -5.21 -13.79 -26.21
C ALA A 720 -5.60 -13.28 -27.61
N ALA A 721 -6.37 -12.20 -27.71
CA ALA A 721 -6.75 -11.61 -28.99
C ALA A 721 -5.56 -10.99 -29.72
N VAL A 722 -4.66 -10.30 -29.01
CA VAL A 722 -3.40 -9.77 -29.58
C VAL A 722 -2.49 -10.92 -30.05
N ALA A 723 -2.36 -11.98 -29.25
CA ALA A 723 -1.53 -13.14 -29.58
C ALA A 723 -2.11 -14.00 -30.71
N SER A 724 -3.42 -13.91 -30.97
CA SER A 724 -4.04 -14.56 -32.12
C SER A 724 -3.47 -13.93 -33.39
N LYS A 725 -2.59 -14.65 -34.09
CA LYS A 725 -1.84 -14.21 -35.28
C LYS A 725 -2.72 -13.89 -36.51
N ASN A 726 -3.99 -13.53 -36.30
CA ASN A 726 -4.93 -13.05 -37.32
C ASN A 726 -4.57 -11.64 -37.85
N GLY A 727 -3.50 -11.01 -37.36
CA GLY A 727 -2.95 -9.74 -37.85
C GLY A 727 -3.79 -8.50 -37.56
N ARG A 728 -4.97 -8.65 -36.95
CA ARG A 728 -5.87 -7.51 -36.62
C ARG A 728 -5.43 -6.80 -35.34
N GLY A 729 -4.82 -7.50 -34.38
CA GLY A 729 -4.52 -6.94 -33.06
C GLY A 729 -5.78 -6.75 -32.21
N ALA A 730 -5.75 -5.87 -31.20
CA ALA A 730 -6.89 -5.61 -30.32
C ALA A 730 -6.93 -4.15 -29.81
N LEU A 731 -8.12 -3.67 -29.47
CA LEU A 731 -8.36 -2.34 -28.93
C LEU A 731 -8.91 -2.42 -27.50
N LEU A 732 -8.21 -1.83 -26.54
CA LEU A 732 -8.64 -1.76 -25.14
C LEU A 732 -9.06 -0.33 -24.79
N PHE A 733 -10.32 -0.16 -24.38
CA PHE A 733 -10.80 1.08 -23.77
C PHE A 733 -10.67 0.98 -22.25
N ALA A 734 -9.82 1.84 -21.68
CA ALA A 734 -9.53 1.92 -20.26
C ALA A 734 -9.72 3.35 -19.73
N VAL A 735 -9.80 3.50 -18.41
CA VAL A 735 -9.96 4.81 -17.75
C VAL A 735 -8.69 5.15 -16.97
N ILE A 736 -8.27 6.40 -17.02
CA ILE A 736 -7.14 6.91 -16.23
C ILE A 736 -7.51 6.86 -14.74
N GLY A 737 -6.68 6.22 -13.93
CA GLY A 737 -6.97 5.92 -12.52
C GLY A 737 -7.88 4.71 -12.31
N GLY A 738 -8.29 4.03 -13.39
CA GLY A 738 -8.95 2.72 -13.34
C GLY A 738 -7.98 1.60 -12.97
N THR A 739 -8.52 0.44 -12.62
CA THR A 739 -7.73 -0.73 -12.20
C THR A 739 -6.75 -1.20 -13.25
N LEU A 740 -7.14 -1.16 -14.53
CA LEU A 740 -6.26 -1.55 -15.63
C LEU A 740 -5.12 -0.55 -15.85
N SER A 741 -5.33 0.72 -15.49
CA SER A 741 -4.34 1.79 -15.62
C SER A 741 -3.35 1.89 -14.44
N GLU A 742 -3.66 1.24 -13.30
CA GLU A 742 -2.80 1.25 -12.11
C GLU A 742 -2.03 -0.06 -11.90
N GLY A 743 -2.64 -1.22 -12.20
CA GLY A 743 -2.10 -2.52 -11.81
C GLY A 743 -1.37 -3.30 -12.90
N ILE A 744 -1.54 -2.93 -14.17
CA ILE A 744 -1.19 -3.81 -15.31
C ILE A 744 -0.07 -3.23 -16.16
N ASN A 745 0.71 -4.13 -16.76
CA ASN A 745 1.83 -3.81 -17.64
C ASN A 745 1.48 -4.23 -19.09
N PHE A 746 1.55 -3.29 -20.04
CA PHE A 746 1.36 -3.55 -21.47
C PHE A 746 2.72 -3.71 -22.14
N SER A 747 3.29 -4.91 -22.09
CA SER A 747 4.59 -5.20 -22.69
C SER A 747 4.48 -5.58 -24.17
N ASP A 748 5.44 -5.14 -24.96
CA ASP A 748 5.63 -5.56 -26.35
C ASP A 748 4.39 -5.36 -27.24
N THR A 749 3.87 -6.45 -27.80
CA THR A 749 2.72 -6.45 -28.72
C THR A 749 1.43 -6.01 -28.04
N LEU A 750 1.36 -6.07 -26.70
CA LEU A 750 0.17 -5.68 -25.93
C LEU A 750 -0.07 -4.16 -25.92
N GLY A 751 0.90 -3.34 -26.33
CA GLY A 751 0.81 -1.88 -26.13
C GLY A 751 1.57 -1.05 -27.16
N ARG A 752 1.54 -1.42 -28.45
CA ARG A 752 2.25 -0.68 -29.52
C ARG A 752 1.71 0.73 -29.75
N GLY A 753 0.44 0.96 -29.43
CA GLY A 753 -0.18 2.29 -29.46
C GLY A 753 -0.85 2.64 -28.14
N VAL A 754 -0.53 3.81 -27.59
CA VAL A 754 -1.23 4.39 -26.45
C VAL A 754 -1.85 5.72 -26.85
N ILE A 755 -3.16 5.83 -26.66
CA ILE A 755 -3.94 7.03 -26.96
C ILE A 755 -4.48 7.60 -25.65
N VAL A 756 -4.09 8.82 -25.30
CA VAL A 756 -4.62 9.52 -24.11
C VAL A 756 -5.64 10.55 -24.58
N VAL A 757 -6.91 10.37 -24.23
CA VAL A 757 -7.99 11.27 -24.61
C VAL A 757 -8.19 12.34 -23.53
N GLY A 758 -7.95 13.60 -23.88
CA GLY A 758 -8.10 14.72 -22.97
C GLY A 758 -7.10 14.71 -21.81
N LEU A 759 -7.40 15.53 -20.80
CA LEU A 759 -6.65 15.62 -19.55
C LEU A 759 -7.59 15.26 -18.38
N PRO A 760 -7.24 14.28 -17.51
CA PRO A 760 -8.05 13.83 -16.38
C PRO A 760 -7.96 14.84 -15.22
N PHE A 761 -8.40 16.07 -15.46
CA PHE A 761 -8.43 17.07 -14.41
C PHE A 761 -9.43 16.67 -13.33
N PRO A 762 -9.04 16.70 -12.04
CA PRO A 762 -9.97 16.50 -10.95
C PRO A 762 -11.09 17.54 -10.97
N ASN A 763 -12.26 17.25 -10.41
CA ASN A 763 -13.35 18.23 -10.41
C ASN A 763 -12.99 19.45 -9.52
N PRO A 764 -12.78 20.66 -10.10
CA PRO A 764 -12.37 21.84 -9.33
C PRO A 764 -13.51 22.37 -8.45
N HIS A 765 -14.75 21.98 -8.73
CA HIS A 765 -15.91 22.39 -7.95
C HIS A 765 -16.14 21.50 -6.72
N SER A 766 -15.47 20.35 -6.65
CA SER A 766 -15.59 19.46 -5.49
C SER A 766 -15.09 20.14 -4.23
N ALA A 767 -15.79 19.92 -3.12
CA ALA A 767 -15.44 20.49 -1.82
C ALA A 767 -14.02 20.08 -1.39
N GLU A 768 -13.63 18.83 -1.67
CA GLU A 768 -12.31 18.29 -1.38
C GLU A 768 -11.19 19.07 -2.10
N TRP A 769 -11.33 19.28 -3.41
CA TRP A 769 -10.32 20.01 -4.18
C TRP A 769 -10.27 21.49 -3.82
N LYS A 770 -11.42 22.12 -3.56
CA LYS A 770 -11.46 23.49 -3.06
C LYS A 770 -10.68 23.63 -1.75
N ALA A 771 -10.87 22.71 -0.82
CA ALA A 771 -10.15 22.71 0.45
C ALA A 771 -8.65 22.46 0.28
N LYS A 772 -8.24 21.50 -0.56
CA LYS A 772 -6.82 21.27 -0.90
C LYS A 772 -6.18 22.52 -1.50
N ILE A 773 -6.84 23.15 -2.47
CA ILE A 773 -6.38 24.39 -3.13
C ILE A 773 -6.24 25.53 -2.11
N GLN A 774 -7.22 25.72 -1.23
CA GLN A 774 -7.16 26.74 -0.18
C GLN A 774 -6.01 26.49 0.79
N TYR A 775 -5.81 25.24 1.21
CA TYR A 775 -4.73 24.86 2.10
C TYR A 775 -3.35 25.14 1.48
N ILE A 776 -3.12 24.67 0.25
CA ILE A 776 -1.86 24.91 -0.47
C ILE A 776 -1.62 26.40 -0.66
N THR A 777 -2.66 27.14 -1.06
CA THR A 777 -2.58 28.60 -1.23
C THR A 777 -2.16 29.29 0.07
N SER A 778 -2.74 28.88 1.20
CA SER A 778 -2.46 29.49 2.50
C SER A 778 -1.06 29.16 3.00
N LYS A 779 -0.61 27.91 2.83
CA LYS A 779 0.73 27.43 3.20
C LYS A 779 1.82 28.15 2.41
N GLU A 780 1.64 28.30 1.10
CA GLU A 780 2.60 28.96 0.22
C GLU A 780 2.64 30.48 0.43
N ASN A 781 1.49 31.11 0.68
CA ASN A 781 1.46 32.53 1.05
C ASN A 781 2.17 32.78 2.39
N ALA A 782 2.04 31.87 3.37
CA ALA A 782 2.75 31.98 4.64
C ALA A 782 4.28 31.86 4.49
N ARG A 783 4.76 31.20 3.42
CA ARG A 783 6.18 31.13 3.04
C ARG A 783 6.66 32.32 2.21
N GLY A 784 5.79 33.29 1.91
CA GLY A 784 6.10 34.44 1.05
C GLY A 784 6.04 34.15 -0.46
N GLY A 785 5.52 32.98 -0.84
CA GLY A 785 5.35 32.56 -2.24
C GLY A 785 4.01 32.99 -2.86
N ASN A 786 3.82 32.69 -4.14
CA ASN A 786 2.55 32.93 -4.84
C ASN A 786 1.63 31.71 -4.71
N GLY A 787 0.79 31.70 -3.67
CA GLY A 787 -0.10 30.57 -3.39
C GLY A 787 -1.09 30.23 -4.50
N LYS A 788 -1.53 31.21 -5.31
CA LYS A 788 -2.40 30.95 -6.47
C LYS A 788 -1.69 30.18 -7.57
N ALA A 789 -0.42 30.53 -7.82
CA ALA A 789 0.40 29.83 -8.80
C ALA A 789 0.69 28.40 -8.34
N ALA A 790 1.07 28.21 -7.07
CA ALA A 790 1.32 26.90 -6.49
C ALA A 790 0.09 25.99 -6.49
N ALA A 791 -1.10 26.52 -6.14
CA ALA A 791 -2.32 25.73 -6.18
C ALA A 791 -2.71 25.31 -7.60
N ARG A 792 -2.51 26.18 -8.60
CA ARG A 792 -2.69 25.83 -10.01
C ARG A 792 -1.68 24.77 -10.45
N ASP A 793 -0.43 24.92 -10.03
CA ASP A 793 0.64 23.98 -10.37
C ASP A 793 0.34 22.59 -9.82
N HIS A 794 -0.05 22.51 -8.54
CA HIS A 794 -0.45 21.27 -7.88
C HIS A 794 -1.64 20.58 -8.58
N TYR A 795 -2.65 21.35 -8.97
CA TYR A 795 -3.81 20.83 -9.71
C TYR A 795 -3.41 20.24 -11.08
N GLU A 796 -2.49 20.90 -11.78
CA GLU A 796 -1.93 20.40 -13.04
C GLU A 796 -0.98 19.20 -12.81
N ASN A 797 -0.19 19.18 -11.73
CA ASN A 797 0.72 18.07 -11.39
C ASN A 797 -0.08 16.81 -11.05
N ALA A 798 -1.19 16.92 -10.33
CA ALA A 798 -2.08 15.80 -10.05
C ALA A 798 -2.62 15.16 -11.35
N CYS A 799 -3.02 15.99 -12.31
CA CYS A 799 -3.47 15.53 -13.62
C CYS A 799 -2.34 14.84 -14.41
N MET A 800 -1.16 15.47 -14.48
CA MET A 800 -0.03 14.95 -15.25
C MET A 800 0.60 13.70 -14.63
N ARG A 801 0.60 13.55 -13.29
CA ARG A 801 1.03 12.31 -12.63
C ARG A 801 0.22 11.11 -13.11
N ALA A 802 -1.12 11.25 -13.19
CA ALA A 802 -2.00 10.20 -13.67
C ALA A 802 -1.76 9.86 -15.16
N VAL A 803 -1.54 10.88 -16.00
CA VAL A 803 -1.20 10.69 -17.43
C VAL A 803 0.15 9.99 -17.59
N ASN A 804 1.18 10.47 -16.90
CA ASN A 804 2.54 9.92 -16.96
C ASN A 804 2.57 8.46 -16.50
N GLN A 805 1.76 8.10 -15.50
CA GLN A 805 1.63 6.73 -15.02
C GLN A 805 1.01 5.81 -16.09
N CYS A 806 0.00 6.28 -16.83
CA CYS A 806 -0.61 5.49 -17.91
C CYS A 806 0.37 5.31 -19.07
N VAL A 807 1.03 6.39 -19.47
CA VAL A 807 1.94 6.42 -20.62
C VAL A 807 3.21 5.61 -20.36
N GLY A 808 3.77 5.68 -19.15
CA GLY A 808 4.96 4.93 -18.76
C GLY A 808 4.77 3.41 -18.77
N ARG A 809 3.54 2.89 -18.96
CA ARG A 809 3.30 1.44 -18.96
C ARG A 809 3.60 0.74 -20.26
N ALA A 810 3.67 1.49 -21.36
CA ALA A 810 3.80 0.98 -22.72
C ALA A 810 5.22 0.50 -23.08
N ILE A 811 6.24 0.94 -22.31
CA ILE A 811 7.64 0.69 -22.64
C ILE A 811 8.32 0.00 -21.46
N ARG A 812 9.04 -1.10 -21.74
CA ARG A 812 9.60 -1.96 -20.67
C ARG A 812 11.08 -2.30 -20.78
N HIS A 813 11.68 -2.24 -21.95
CA HIS A 813 13.11 -2.55 -22.08
C HIS A 813 13.73 -1.80 -23.26
N LYS A 814 15.06 -1.86 -23.36
CA LYS A 814 15.85 -1.16 -24.39
C LYS A 814 15.35 -1.40 -25.82
N GLY A 815 14.96 -2.65 -26.13
CA GLY A 815 14.44 -3.03 -27.45
C GLY A 815 12.96 -2.78 -27.69
N ASP A 816 12.22 -2.23 -26.72
CA ASP A 816 10.79 -2.01 -26.85
C ASP A 816 10.49 -0.73 -27.64
N TYR A 817 9.32 -0.64 -28.26
CA TYR A 817 8.88 0.52 -29.04
C TYR A 817 7.38 0.73 -28.98
N ALA A 818 6.96 2.00 -28.92
CA ALA A 818 5.56 2.38 -28.85
C ALA A 818 5.31 3.76 -29.44
N ALA A 819 4.09 3.96 -29.94
CA ALA A 819 3.56 5.27 -30.31
C ALA A 819 2.60 5.78 -29.22
N ILE A 820 2.81 7.00 -28.76
CA ILE A 820 2.01 7.68 -27.74
C ILE A 820 1.36 8.91 -28.38
N MET A 821 0.03 8.93 -28.43
CA MET A 821 -0.73 10.07 -28.93
C MET A 821 -1.54 10.70 -27.81
N MET A 822 -1.35 12.01 -27.61
CA MET A 822 -2.05 12.78 -26.59
C MET A 822 -3.04 13.72 -27.27
N LEU A 823 -4.35 13.38 -27.20
CA LEU A 823 -5.41 14.09 -27.90
C LEU A 823 -5.99 15.18 -26.99
N ASP A 824 -5.50 16.40 -27.11
CA ASP A 824 -6.08 17.64 -26.53
C ASP A 824 -5.25 18.83 -27.02
N LYS A 825 -5.87 19.96 -27.35
CA LYS A 825 -5.13 21.20 -27.68
C LYS A 825 -4.16 21.64 -26.58
N ARG A 826 -4.47 21.34 -25.31
CA ARG A 826 -3.68 21.74 -24.14
C ARG A 826 -2.32 21.04 -24.04
N TYR A 827 -2.16 19.84 -24.61
CA TYR A 827 -0.84 19.18 -24.70
C TYR A 827 0.15 19.93 -25.59
N GLY A 828 -0.35 20.84 -26.44
CA GLY A 828 0.49 21.74 -27.22
C GLY A 828 1.06 22.92 -26.43
N GLY A 829 0.66 23.14 -25.18
CA GLY A 829 1.17 24.22 -24.34
C GLY A 829 2.48 23.86 -23.65
N GLU A 830 3.47 24.75 -23.70
CA GLU A 830 4.81 24.55 -23.09
C GLU A 830 4.72 24.15 -21.61
N ARG A 831 3.78 24.74 -20.87
CA ARG A 831 3.53 24.43 -19.46
C ARG A 831 3.17 22.97 -19.19
N ILE A 832 2.34 22.36 -20.04
CA ILE A 832 1.95 20.95 -19.90
C ILE A 832 3.08 20.05 -20.39
N GLN A 833 3.77 20.44 -21.46
CA GLN A 833 4.92 19.70 -21.99
C GLN A 833 6.09 19.64 -21.00
N ASN A 834 6.31 20.68 -20.20
CA ASN A 834 7.32 20.70 -19.15
C ASN A 834 7.03 19.76 -17.98
N LYS A 835 5.79 19.26 -17.86
CA LYS A 835 5.37 18.28 -16.84
C LYS A 835 5.42 16.84 -17.36
N LEU A 836 5.73 16.63 -18.64
CA LEU A 836 6.00 15.31 -19.18
C LEU A 836 7.40 14.86 -18.77
N PRO A 837 7.62 13.54 -18.59
CA PRO A 837 8.93 12.97 -18.35
C PRO A 837 9.92 13.41 -19.43
N LYS A 838 11.16 13.70 -19.02
CA LYS A 838 12.22 14.20 -19.92
C LYS A 838 12.39 13.32 -21.17
N TRP A 839 12.30 12.01 -21.02
CA TRP A 839 12.45 11.06 -22.12
C TRP A 839 11.32 11.13 -23.17
N ILE A 840 10.08 11.44 -22.77
CA ILE A 840 8.97 11.69 -23.71
C ILE A 840 9.17 13.04 -24.37
N ARG A 841 9.53 14.06 -23.59
CA ARG A 841 9.73 15.43 -24.08
C ARG A 841 10.80 15.51 -25.17
N ASN A 842 11.89 14.74 -25.02
CA ASN A 842 12.98 14.71 -26.00
C ASN A 842 12.58 14.09 -27.35
N SER A 843 11.58 13.20 -27.37
CA SER A 843 11.04 12.58 -28.59
C SER A 843 9.67 13.16 -28.99
N LEU A 844 9.26 14.28 -28.40
CA LEU A 844 7.96 14.88 -28.64
C LEU A 844 7.95 15.62 -29.98
N MET A 845 7.05 15.23 -30.87
CA MET A 845 6.80 15.97 -32.11
C MET A 845 6.17 17.35 -31.82
N ALA A 846 6.28 18.26 -32.79
CA ALA A 846 5.52 19.50 -32.79
C ALA A 846 4.00 19.22 -32.77
N LYS A 847 3.18 20.25 -32.54
CA LYS A 847 1.71 20.14 -32.60
C LYS A 847 1.29 19.55 -33.94
N THR A 848 0.63 18.39 -33.93
CA THR A 848 0.21 17.70 -35.15
C THR A 848 -1.32 17.59 -35.22
N GLY A 849 -1.83 17.53 -36.44
CA GLY A 849 -3.21 17.12 -36.71
C GLY A 849 -3.32 15.61 -36.95
N VAL A 850 -4.53 15.07 -36.94
CA VAL A 850 -4.79 13.63 -37.17
C VAL A 850 -4.17 13.11 -38.47
N GLN A 851 -4.26 13.86 -39.57
CA GLN A 851 -3.72 13.43 -40.87
C GLN A 851 -2.20 13.33 -40.89
N GLU A 852 -1.52 14.26 -40.22
CA GLU A 852 -0.07 14.26 -40.09
C GLU A 852 0.39 13.12 -39.18
N MET A 853 -0.34 12.89 -38.09
CA MET A 853 -0.09 11.76 -37.19
C MET A 853 -0.26 10.42 -37.91
N GLU A 854 -1.27 10.26 -38.77
CA GLU A 854 -1.46 9.04 -39.56
C GLU A 854 -0.26 8.74 -40.45
N ARG A 855 0.31 9.77 -41.09
CA ARG A 855 1.53 9.65 -41.90
C ARG A 855 2.74 9.25 -41.05
N ALA A 856 2.91 9.91 -39.89
CA ALA A 856 3.99 9.61 -38.96
C ALA A 856 3.91 8.17 -38.42
N LEU A 857 2.71 7.70 -38.05
CA LEU A 857 2.47 6.31 -37.63
C LEU A 857 2.83 5.32 -38.74
N GLY A 858 2.39 5.61 -39.97
CA GLY A 858 2.73 4.79 -41.13
C GLY A 858 4.24 4.65 -41.33
N GLN A 859 4.99 5.75 -41.21
CA GLN A 859 6.45 5.73 -41.31
C GLN A 859 7.12 5.00 -40.15
N PHE A 860 6.64 5.21 -38.93
CA PHE A 860 7.23 4.63 -37.72
C PHE A 860 7.11 3.10 -37.68
N PHE A 861 5.96 2.55 -38.07
CA PHE A 861 5.70 1.11 -38.09
C PHE A 861 6.09 0.43 -39.41
N ALA A 862 6.40 1.17 -40.48
CA ALA A 862 6.88 0.60 -41.74
C ALA A 862 8.37 0.20 -41.70
N VAL A 863 9.13 0.69 -40.73
CA VAL A 863 10.50 0.24 -40.50
C VAL A 863 10.44 -1.18 -39.94
N GLU A 864 11.01 -2.17 -40.64
CA GLU A 864 11.23 -3.51 -40.07
C GLU A 864 12.14 -3.36 -38.84
N ARG A 865 11.62 -3.74 -37.66
CA ARG A 865 12.28 -3.59 -36.36
C ARG A 865 12.36 -4.90 -35.62
#